data_AF-A0A7K2LUB8-F1
#
_entry.id   AF-A0A7K2LUB8-F1
#
_cell.length_a   1.000
_cell.length_b   1.000
_cell.length_c   1.000
_cell.angle_alpha   90.00
_cell.angle_beta   90.00
_cell.angle_gamma   90.00
#
_symmetry.space_group_name_H-M   'P 1'
#
loop_
_entity.id
_entity.type
_entity.pdbx_description
1 polymer ?
#
loop_
_entity_poly.entity_id
_entity_poly.type
_entity_poly.pdbx_seq_one_letter_code
_entity_poly.pdbx_strand_id
1 'polypeptide(L)'
;MAKLTTIYTSSLLLNDAVLAGQYAYVWSFHDWSDFGGEGRKDKPEILVEWHKYGAWAAETRKNKNLPEGADVEMLWPRSIATTALQALAEGYVHLDKHFRYMISLKEIDPAKLAKLFTYLEAAVKGTSLDSASGSGKSPLPDLVRATTPAKLALADVILNRGSLAPNPPDWAYQAVRWCMADKFAGTPFTEYAMTPVTPKIKQSEQAEDEREPEKTAKPRQAGWAKDTETAVTLTYRPLSDGSVIAWDHPFGPAFAHIGHPPSAEATQQIADNWPDLPEDWSARDYTLSRVDTKMATFTGYTNPVVHFHGSNRRISNAVIYAKTAMVDCGGDKPVLSLRLDGPGGLKSANRYGLEIAARLDVDHTGLLAVQNRANSEIDQRGSGKSITMEAPGKVRPLHATTPKSNGVGTGTGTHHHRLIMEHLHASFAQEMSGNGESDSESRAVPVMTLVSDSKGFGKRYFQDTSQLQWAQGTTSDDESSKKVASRFQDKVGLPSPESIQRSIEEQGESKLVYLGLWYRYPTRRRMVQTLACTYGIDPETIKPSLSEVELRPGIRLVLHKAEELLQHGTGRADIRRAEVHAIINRYQEPGTRLVVWCETEMPRTDQDGANTPANGSRTARRRAEETEKNGKDAKHAVRGLFAEARVPSQFTIGARLQYRKGAAAPALTEIQPQKKEYHKDHAAFAAVLDMHRSLGVVDDRYEAILHPDKNPLPRIAYCGLHCRMQTKSNLYRGEPLWITTAAALIPPIKPGGVWTMLGWSNITNTWAPYYDANTAFHAKNYPLHNEKDASKTRMDRWCEVGSDAARALVQLQQRPEMAGLDLAVMLDGHAWRRIYPGFHNRSFGLTLDSLPEDDRRLWTPHQAITDKRLHPISYIRINTMQDELPRFVYAEKETTAKNRLAKGLDPFIKVSQYLAWPGHQPEGHPWFLFSESRTHNRSRLGDDRTRWRASDERDTRGDSELNGNWHSITTREINPMFTRRHSREDLAQAAARLSHQALAWSERTRYPAPLHAALQMDLDHPQYRRSAPSDKEADQEQRDILESAIGAR
;
A
#
# COMPACT_ATOMS: atom_id res chain seq x y z
N MET A 1 -18.74 0.75 34.81
CA MET A 1 -17.62 0.57 33.85
C MET A 1 -18.18 0.03 32.54
N ALA A 2 -17.88 0.68 31.41
CA ALA A 2 -18.24 0.15 30.10
C ALA A 2 -17.50 -1.19 29.87
N LYS A 3 -18.21 -2.22 29.40
CA LYS A 3 -17.58 -3.51 29.06
C LYS A 3 -16.76 -3.32 27.78
N LEU A 4 -15.43 -3.20 27.92
CA LEU A 4 -14.49 -3.09 26.81
C LEU A 4 -14.58 -4.31 25.88
N THR A 5 -14.31 -4.09 24.60
CA THR A 5 -14.13 -5.13 23.60
C THR A 5 -12.63 -5.30 23.37
N THR A 6 -12.11 -6.52 23.53
CA THR A 6 -10.72 -6.86 23.26
C THR A 6 -10.57 -7.16 21.78
N ILE A 7 -9.51 -6.66 21.15
CA ILE A 7 -9.18 -6.87 19.75
C ILE A 7 -7.83 -7.56 19.67
N TYR A 8 -7.83 -8.72 19.02
CA TYR A 8 -6.66 -9.56 18.84
C TYR A 8 -6.01 -9.29 17.49
N THR A 9 -4.67 -9.28 17.48
CA THR A 9 -3.86 -9.01 16.29
C THR A 9 -2.84 -10.12 16.07
N SER A 10 -2.30 -10.24 14.85
CA SER A 10 -1.16 -11.13 14.56
C SER A 10 0.17 -10.39 14.74
N SER A 11 0.33 -9.73 15.88
CA SER A 11 1.54 -8.95 16.20
C SER A 11 2.05 -9.28 17.60
N LEU A 12 3.36 -9.14 17.80
CA LEU A 12 4.06 -9.50 19.01
C LEU A 12 4.83 -8.30 19.57
N LEU A 13 4.58 -7.94 20.83
CA LEU A 13 5.31 -6.93 21.59
C LEU A 13 6.65 -7.50 22.03
N LEU A 14 7.75 -6.81 21.72
CA LEU A 14 9.07 -7.22 22.19
C LEU A 14 9.27 -6.86 23.66
N ASN A 15 9.85 -7.81 24.40
CA ASN A 15 10.27 -7.66 25.79
C ASN A 15 11.46 -8.60 26.06
N ASP A 16 12.01 -8.57 27.28
CA ASP A 16 13.17 -9.40 27.63
C ASP A 16 12.87 -10.90 27.52
N ALA A 17 11.65 -11.35 27.84
CA ALA A 17 11.27 -12.75 27.73
C ALA A 17 11.30 -13.25 26.28
N VAL A 18 10.75 -12.47 25.34
CA VAL A 18 10.73 -12.79 23.90
C VAL A 18 12.14 -12.83 23.31
N LEU A 19 13.03 -11.96 23.78
CA LEU A 19 14.40 -11.83 23.27
C LEU A 19 15.41 -12.63 24.11
N ALA A 20 14.97 -13.39 25.11
CA ALA A 20 15.83 -14.18 25.96
C ALA A 20 16.65 -15.20 25.13
N GLY A 21 17.96 -15.24 25.36
CA GLY A 21 18.86 -16.14 24.66
C GLY A 21 19.12 -15.81 23.18
N GLN A 22 18.62 -14.67 22.68
CA GLN A 22 18.84 -14.23 21.30
C GLN A 22 20.05 -13.29 21.22
N TYR A 23 21.03 -13.68 20.40
CA TYR A 23 22.30 -12.96 20.26
C TYR A 23 22.64 -12.67 18.80
N ALA A 24 23.44 -11.63 18.58
CA ALA A 24 24.13 -11.39 17.33
C ALA A 24 25.64 -11.34 17.57
N TYR A 25 26.40 -11.89 16.63
CA TYR A 25 27.86 -11.78 16.59
C TYR A 25 28.23 -10.61 15.68
N VAL A 26 28.85 -9.59 16.27
CA VAL A 26 29.26 -8.36 15.60
C VAL A 26 30.76 -8.38 15.38
N TRP A 27 31.15 -8.49 14.12
CA TRP A 27 32.53 -8.41 13.68
C TRP A 27 32.83 -6.95 13.35
N SER A 28 33.46 -6.23 14.28
CA SER A 28 33.82 -4.83 14.07
C SER A 28 35.17 -4.76 13.37
N PHE A 29 35.16 -4.33 12.11
CA PHE A 29 36.38 -4.11 11.34
C PHE A 29 36.95 -2.70 11.59
N HIS A 30 36.12 -1.77 12.07
CA HIS A 30 36.52 -0.42 12.44
C HIS A 30 35.81 0.04 13.73
N ASP A 31 36.41 1.02 14.42
CA ASP A 31 35.82 1.65 15.61
C ASP A 31 34.59 2.48 15.19
N TRP A 32 33.51 2.29 15.93
CA TRP A 32 32.18 2.82 15.59
C TRP A 32 31.86 4.10 16.39
N SER A 33 32.73 4.47 17.34
CA SER A 33 32.59 5.64 18.22
C SER A 33 32.54 6.98 17.48
N ASP A 34 33.09 7.06 16.27
CA ASP A 34 33.33 8.34 15.56
C ASP A 34 32.14 8.85 14.73
N PHE A 35 30.99 8.14 14.71
CA PHE A 35 29.77 8.67 14.08
C PHE A 35 28.98 9.66 14.96
N GLY A 36 29.65 10.21 15.99
CA GLY A 36 29.20 11.33 16.83
C GLY A 36 30.32 12.24 17.34
N GLY A 37 31.51 12.26 16.71
CA GLY A 37 32.61 13.12 17.14
C GLY A 37 33.60 13.41 16.02
N GLU A 38 33.95 14.69 15.85
CA GLU A 38 34.92 15.14 14.86
C GLU A 38 36.30 14.47 15.02
N GLY A 39 36.84 13.94 13.93
CA GLY A 39 38.29 13.93 13.71
C GLY A 39 39.07 12.62 13.89
N ARG A 40 39.04 11.75 12.88
CA ARG A 40 40.25 11.03 12.41
C ARG A 40 40.29 11.01 10.87
N LYS A 41 41.36 11.55 10.29
CA LYS A 41 41.61 11.60 8.83
C LYS A 41 42.30 10.34 8.29
N ASP A 42 42.57 9.36 9.15
CA ASP A 42 43.40 8.21 8.82
C ASP A 42 42.47 7.02 8.60
N LYS A 43 42.25 6.64 7.33
CA LYS A 43 41.45 5.46 7.03
C LYS A 43 42.14 4.21 7.60
N PRO A 44 41.46 3.37 8.40
CA PRO A 44 41.98 2.10 8.87
C PRO A 44 42.45 1.24 7.71
N GLU A 45 43.56 0.54 7.90
CA GLU A 45 44.18 -0.33 6.89
C GLU A 45 43.18 -1.30 6.25
N ILE A 46 42.30 -1.90 7.05
CA ILE A 46 41.27 -2.84 6.57
C ILE A 46 40.26 -2.22 5.59
N LEU A 47 39.87 -0.95 5.78
CA LEU A 47 38.97 -0.23 4.87
C LEU A 47 39.68 0.14 3.58
N VAL A 48 40.96 0.51 3.67
CA VAL A 48 41.82 0.79 2.51
C VAL A 48 41.94 -0.46 1.64
N GLU A 49 42.19 -1.62 2.25
CA GLU A 49 42.27 -2.89 1.53
C GLU A 49 40.92 -3.31 0.91
N TRP A 50 39.81 -3.14 1.61
CA TRP A 50 38.48 -3.40 1.02
C TRP A 50 38.21 -2.53 -0.21
N HIS A 51 38.61 -1.26 -0.18
CA HIS A 51 38.50 -0.39 -1.35
C HIS A 51 39.36 -0.86 -2.53
N LYS A 52 40.53 -1.47 -2.28
CA LYS A 52 41.35 -2.09 -3.34
C LYS A 52 40.61 -3.23 -4.02
N TYR A 53 39.84 -4.05 -3.30
CA TYR A 53 39.02 -5.11 -3.91
C TYR A 53 37.98 -4.53 -4.88
N GLY A 54 37.37 -3.40 -4.51
CA GLY A 54 36.46 -2.66 -5.39
C GLY A 54 37.16 -2.10 -6.64
N ALA A 55 38.38 -1.58 -6.48
CA ALA A 55 39.20 -1.08 -7.59
C ALA A 55 39.64 -2.21 -8.54
N TRP A 56 40.15 -3.32 -8.01
CA TRP A 56 40.52 -4.51 -8.77
C TRP A 56 39.32 -5.06 -9.54
N ALA A 57 38.15 -5.18 -8.90
CA ALA A 57 36.94 -5.60 -9.58
C ALA A 57 36.53 -4.65 -10.72
N ALA A 58 36.76 -3.35 -10.58
CA ALA A 58 36.50 -2.37 -11.64
C ALA A 58 37.52 -2.44 -12.79
N GLU A 59 38.78 -2.76 -12.49
CA GLU A 59 39.85 -2.96 -13.46
C GLU A 59 39.65 -4.27 -14.24
N THR A 60 39.42 -5.38 -13.54
CA THR A 60 39.12 -6.70 -14.12
C THR A 60 37.91 -6.61 -15.05
N ARG A 61 36.87 -5.86 -14.68
CA ARG A 61 35.70 -5.59 -15.56
C ARG A 61 36.04 -4.92 -16.89
N LYS A 62 37.14 -4.15 -16.95
CA LYS A 62 37.60 -3.50 -18.18
C LYS A 62 38.54 -4.38 -19.00
N ASN A 63 39.04 -5.47 -18.41
CA ASN A 63 39.98 -6.37 -19.08
C ASN A 63 39.24 -7.26 -20.09
N LYS A 64 39.65 -7.16 -21.36
CA LYS A 64 39.07 -7.95 -22.48
C LYS A 64 39.73 -9.32 -22.67
N ASN A 65 40.85 -9.59 -22.00
CA ASN A 65 41.67 -10.79 -22.17
C ASN A 65 41.50 -11.78 -21.01
N LEU A 66 40.32 -11.82 -20.40
CA LEU A 66 40.05 -12.74 -19.29
C LEU A 66 39.84 -14.18 -19.79
N PRO A 67 40.09 -15.18 -18.92
CA PRO A 67 39.83 -16.57 -19.24
C PRO A 67 38.39 -16.80 -19.71
N GLU A 68 38.20 -17.76 -20.62
CA GLU A 68 36.88 -18.15 -21.12
C GLU A 68 35.98 -18.59 -19.95
N GLY A 69 34.81 -17.95 -19.81
CA GLY A 69 33.86 -18.20 -18.72
C GLY A 69 33.93 -17.24 -17.52
N ALA A 70 34.80 -16.23 -17.52
CA ALA A 70 34.82 -15.19 -16.48
C ALA A 70 33.57 -14.29 -16.54
N ASP A 71 32.75 -14.30 -15.48
CA ASP A 71 31.55 -13.46 -15.37
C ASP A 71 31.91 -12.05 -14.87
N VAL A 72 32.42 -11.23 -15.78
CA VAL A 72 32.87 -9.87 -15.46
C VAL A 72 31.75 -8.95 -15.01
N GLU A 73 30.55 -9.13 -15.54
CA GLU A 73 29.42 -8.24 -15.26
C GLU A 73 28.94 -8.34 -13.79
N MET A 74 29.22 -9.48 -13.13
CA MET A 74 28.86 -9.78 -11.74
C MET A 74 29.99 -9.66 -10.72
N LEU A 75 31.15 -9.07 -11.09
CA LEU A 75 32.27 -8.80 -10.19
C LEU A 75 31.97 -7.64 -9.22
N TRP A 76 31.07 -7.89 -8.26
CA TRP A 76 30.74 -6.97 -7.18
C TRP A 76 31.16 -7.59 -5.84
N PRO A 77 32.28 -7.14 -5.22
CA PRO A 77 32.87 -7.82 -4.08
C PRO A 77 31.88 -8.08 -2.93
N ARG A 78 31.07 -7.07 -2.59
CA ARG A 78 30.03 -7.18 -1.56
C ARG A 78 28.96 -8.22 -1.90
N SER A 79 28.51 -8.29 -3.15
CA SER A 79 27.47 -9.25 -3.59
C SER A 79 27.99 -10.68 -3.51
N ILE A 80 29.21 -10.90 -4.00
CA ILE A 80 29.92 -12.18 -3.95
C ILE A 80 30.07 -12.63 -2.48
N ALA A 81 30.63 -11.76 -1.64
CA ALA A 81 30.85 -12.05 -0.23
C ALA A 81 29.54 -12.34 0.51
N THR A 82 28.50 -11.53 0.31
CA THR A 82 27.19 -11.71 0.96
C THR A 82 26.58 -13.07 0.60
N THR A 83 26.67 -13.49 -0.66
CA THR A 83 26.15 -14.78 -1.12
C THR A 83 26.86 -15.95 -0.43
N ALA A 84 28.20 -15.93 -0.40
CA ALA A 84 28.98 -16.97 0.27
C ALA A 84 28.77 -16.97 1.79
N LEU A 85 28.67 -15.78 2.40
CA LEU A 85 28.44 -15.63 3.85
C LEU A 85 27.07 -16.11 4.27
N GLN A 86 26.01 -15.87 3.50
CA GLN A 86 24.67 -16.39 3.79
C GLN A 86 24.64 -17.92 3.83
N ALA A 87 25.38 -18.57 2.91
CA ALA A 87 25.53 -20.01 2.90
C ALA A 87 26.36 -20.50 4.12
N LEU A 88 27.46 -19.83 4.42
CA LEU A 88 28.36 -20.16 5.54
C LEU A 88 27.70 -19.99 6.91
N ALA A 89 26.91 -18.93 7.09
CA ALA A 89 26.17 -18.64 8.32
C ALA A 89 24.84 -19.40 8.42
N GLU A 90 24.49 -20.16 7.37
CA GLU A 90 23.22 -20.89 7.25
C GLU A 90 22.00 -19.98 7.50
N GLY A 91 21.96 -18.78 6.93
CA GLY A 91 20.84 -17.86 7.15
C GLY A 91 21.21 -16.39 7.04
N TYR A 92 20.89 -15.63 8.09
CA TYR A 92 21.05 -14.17 8.11
C TYR A 92 22.50 -13.74 8.31
N VAL A 93 22.98 -12.92 7.37
CA VAL A 93 24.20 -12.13 7.49
C VAL A 93 23.93 -10.72 7.00
N HIS A 94 24.50 -9.73 7.71
CA HIS A 94 24.58 -8.35 7.24
C HIS A 94 26.04 -7.98 7.04
N LEU A 95 26.40 -7.62 5.80
CA LEU A 95 27.69 -7.01 5.48
C LEU A 95 27.50 -5.53 5.16
N ASP A 96 28.09 -4.65 5.98
CA ASP A 96 28.00 -3.21 5.80
C ASP A 96 28.56 -2.80 4.43
N LYS A 97 27.91 -1.81 3.80
CA LYS A 97 28.28 -1.36 2.44
C LYS A 97 29.71 -0.85 2.35
N HIS A 98 30.21 -0.30 3.45
CA HIS A 98 31.54 0.28 3.57
C HIS A 98 32.49 -0.64 4.33
N PHE A 99 32.10 -1.90 4.57
CA PHE A 99 32.90 -2.90 5.27
C PHE A 99 33.33 -2.48 6.68
N ARG A 100 32.52 -1.66 7.35
CA ARG A 100 32.80 -1.21 8.74
C ARG A 100 32.59 -2.33 9.75
N TYR A 101 31.58 -3.16 9.51
CA TYR A 101 31.22 -4.29 10.36
C TYR A 101 30.48 -5.38 9.58
N MET A 102 30.41 -6.57 10.17
CA MET A 102 29.57 -7.68 9.72
C MET A 102 28.78 -8.24 10.90
N ILE A 103 27.54 -8.65 10.64
CA ILE A 103 26.66 -9.27 11.64
C ILE A 103 26.28 -10.67 11.18
N SER A 104 26.35 -11.64 12.08
CA SER A 104 25.82 -12.99 11.90
C SER A 104 25.06 -13.43 13.15
N LEU A 105 24.07 -14.32 13.01
CA LEU A 105 23.36 -14.90 14.16
C LEU A 105 24.03 -16.17 14.70
N LYS A 106 24.84 -16.81 13.85
CA LYS A 106 25.77 -17.88 14.25
C LYS A 106 27.19 -17.33 14.28
N GLU A 107 28.02 -17.87 15.16
CA GLU A 107 29.44 -17.58 15.13
C GLU A 107 30.06 -18.25 13.90
N ILE A 108 30.88 -17.50 13.17
CA ILE A 108 31.58 -17.98 11.99
C ILE A 108 33.05 -18.21 12.37
N ASP A 109 33.62 -19.35 12.01
CA ASP A 109 35.05 -19.60 12.23
C ASP A 109 35.91 -18.53 11.53
N PRO A 110 36.74 -17.76 12.27
CA PRO A 110 37.62 -16.73 11.69
C PRO A 110 38.51 -17.27 10.56
N ALA A 111 38.92 -18.54 10.61
CA ALA A 111 39.74 -19.14 9.55
C ALA A 111 38.94 -19.36 8.26
N LYS A 112 37.67 -19.77 8.34
CA LYS A 112 36.78 -19.86 7.18
C LYS A 112 36.45 -18.48 6.62
N LEU A 113 36.26 -17.49 7.49
CA LEU A 113 36.03 -16.11 7.09
C LEU A 113 37.25 -15.54 6.33
N ALA A 114 38.47 -15.76 6.82
CA ALA A 114 39.70 -15.38 6.13
C ALA A 114 39.85 -16.07 4.76
N LYS A 115 39.56 -17.38 4.69
CA LYS A 115 39.56 -18.11 3.42
C LYS A 115 38.57 -17.53 2.41
N LEU A 116 37.36 -17.14 2.85
CA LEU A 116 36.37 -16.48 2.00
C LEU A 116 36.94 -15.21 1.35
N PHE A 117 37.59 -14.34 2.14
CA PHE A 117 38.20 -13.11 1.60
C PHE A 117 39.43 -13.38 0.74
N THR A 118 40.20 -14.44 1.03
CA THR A 118 41.31 -14.91 0.17
C THR A 118 40.80 -15.32 -1.22
N TYR A 119 39.69 -16.07 -1.25
CA TYR A 119 39.07 -16.46 -2.50
C TYR A 119 38.41 -15.27 -3.21
N LEU A 120 37.78 -14.36 -2.46
CA LEU A 120 37.22 -13.13 -3.02
C LEU A 120 38.31 -12.29 -3.70
N GLU A 121 39.51 -12.21 -3.12
CA GLU A 121 40.67 -11.53 -3.71
C GLU A 121 41.00 -12.09 -5.10
N ALA A 122 41.10 -13.41 -5.20
CA ALA A 122 41.40 -14.09 -6.46
C ALA A 122 40.30 -13.81 -7.51
N ALA A 123 39.02 -13.89 -7.10
CA ALA A 123 37.90 -13.58 -7.97
C ALA A 123 37.96 -12.13 -8.51
N VAL A 124 38.19 -11.13 -7.65
CA VAL A 124 38.21 -9.72 -8.07
C VAL A 124 39.44 -9.34 -8.88
N LYS A 125 40.56 -10.06 -8.71
CA LYS A 125 41.77 -9.95 -9.55
C LYS A 125 41.67 -10.73 -10.86
N GLY A 126 40.61 -11.51 -11.06
CA GLY A 126 40.44 -12.36 -12.25
C GLY A 126 41.41 -13.55 -12.31
N THR A 127 41.97 -13.97 -11.17
CA THR A 127 42.82 -15.16 -11.06
C THR A 127 42.00 -16.39 -10.70
N SER A 128 42.50 -17.59 -11.02
CA SER A 128 41.82 -18.82 -10.62
C SER A 128 41.75 -18.93 -9.10
N LEU A 129 40.58 -19.29 -8.59
CA LEU A 129 40.37 -19.57 -7.17
C LEU A 129 41.25 -20.73 -6.65
N ASP A 130 41.72 -21.62 -7.52
CA ASP A 130 42.64 -22.72 -7.17
C ASP A 130 44.08 -22.22 -6.95
N SER A 131 44.40 -21.06 -7.53
CA SER A 131 45.70 -20.38 -7.39
C SER A 131 45.75 -19.36 -6.25
N ALA A 132 44.65 -19.21 -5.49
CA ALA A 132 44.51 -18.22 -4.41
C ALA A 132 45.53 -18.41 -3.24
N SER A 133 46.29 -19.49 -3.26
CA SER A 133 47.28 -19.87 -2.24
C SER A 133 48.68 -19.24 -2.41
N GLY A 134 49.01 -18.57 -3.53
CA GLY A 134 50.40 -18.15 -3.85
C GLY A 134 50.65 -16.68 -4.26
N SER A 135 51.38 -15.96 -3.41
CA SER A 135 52.10 -14.66 -3.59
C SER A 135 51.29 -13.38 -3.91
N GLY A 136 51.56 -12.29 -3.16
CA GLY A 136 50.95 -10.97 -3.35
C GLY A 136 49.63 -10.73 -2.61
N LYS A 137 49.45 -11.38 -1.44
CA LYS A 137 48.22 -11.33 -0.63
C LYS A 137 47.97 -9.91 -0.09
N SER A 138 46.76 -9.39 -0.27
CA SER A 138 46.28 -8.28 0.55
C SER A 138 46.34 -8.70 2.03
N PRO A 139 46.63 -7.80 2.97
CA PRO A 139 46.49 -8.09 4.39
C PRO A 139 45.03 -8.26 4.83
N LEU A 140 44.03 -7.97 3.99
CA LEU A 140 42.61 -8.06 4.34
C LEU A 140 42.19 -9.40 4.96
N PRO A 141 42.51 -10.59 4.41
CA PRO A 141 42.14 -11.86 5.00
C PRO A 141 42.72 -12.07 6.41
N ASP A 142 43.96 -11.64 6.64
CA ASP A 142 44.63 -11.76 7.94
C ASP A 142 44.06 -10.76 8.96
N LEU A 143 43.74 -9.53 8.53
CA LEU A 143 43.06 -8.53 9.36
C LEU A 143 41.65 -8.99 9.76
N VAL A 144 40.91 -9.58 8.83
CA VAL A 144 39.59 -10.17 9.12
C VAL A 144 39.73 -11.36 10.07
N ARG A 145 40.74 -12.22 9.90
CA ARG A 145 41.03 -13.35 10.80
C ARG A 145 41.33 -12.90 12.22
N ALA A 146 42.07 -11.79 12.36
CA ALA A 146 42.44 -11.22 13.65
C ALA A 146 41.26 -10.53 14.38
N THR A 147 40.14 -10.32 13.69
CA THR A 147 38.94 -9.71 14.27
C THR A 147 38.24 -10.73 15.17
N THR A 148 38.03 -10.37 16.45
CA THR A 148 37.22 -11.19 17.38
C THR A 148 35.78 -10.67 17.39
N PRO A 149 34.76 -11.53 17.17
CA PRO A 149 33.37 -11.08 17.20
C PRO A 149 32.92 -10.72 18.62
N ALA A 150 32.22 -9.60 18.76
CA ALA A 150 31.49 -9.26 19.97
C ALA A 150 30.13 -9.96 19.96
N LYS A 151 29.84 -10.77 20.98
CA LYS A 151 28.53 -11.38 21.18
C LYS A 151 27.61 -10.40 21.91
N LEU A 152 26.62 -9.85 21.21
CA LEU A 152 25.67 -8.88 21.73
C LEU A 152 24.30 -9.52 21.95
N ALA A 153 23.68 -9.29 23.11
CA ALA A 153 22.29 -9.67 23.32
C ALA A 153 21.38 -8.73 22.54
N LEU A 154 20.44 -9.28 21.76
CA LEU A 154 19.54 -8.45 20.97
C LEU A 154 18.61 -7.60 21.85
N ALA A 155 18.28 -8.08 23.06
CA ALA A 155 17.53 -7.33 24.06
C ALA A 155 18.22 -6.01 24.45
N ASP A 156 19.54 -6.04 24.66
CA ASP A 156 20.33 -4.85 25.04
C ASP A 156 20.38 -3.80 23.94
N VAL A 157 20.27 -4.22 22.68
CA VAL A 157 20.33 -3.34 21.51
C VAL A 157 18.94 -2.78 21.17
N ILE A 158 17.89 -3.59 21.28
CA ILE A 158 16.55 -3.28 20.74
C ILE A 158 15.60 -2.71 21.79
N LEU A 159 15.65 -3.19 23.03
CA LEU A 159 14.72 -2.78 24.07
C LEU A 159 15.12 -1.44 24.66
N ASN A 160 14.12 -0.62 24.96
CA ASN A 160 14.36 0.66 25.59
C ASN A 160 14.55 0.47 27.09
N ARG A 161 15.78 0.72 27.59
CA ARG A 161 16.15 0.58 29.01
C ARG A 161 16.09 1.89 29.80
N GLY A 162 15.21 2.82 29.42
CA GLY A 162 14.95 4.04 30.19
C GLY A 162 15.79 5.25 29.81
N SER A 163 16.60 5.18 28.75
CA SER A 163 17.13 6.37 28.06
C SER A 163 16.22 6.70 26.88
N LEU A 164 15.80 7.96 26.77
CA LEU A 164 14.94 8.43 25.69
C LEU A 164 15.58 8.15 24.31
N ALA A 165 14.99 7.14 23.65
CA ALA A 165 15.14 6.61 22.29
C ALA A 165 16.32 5.64 22.02
N PRO A 166 16.10 4.31 22.10
CA PRO A 166 16.90 3.39 21.30
C PRO A 166 16.49 3.61 19.83
N ASN A 167 17.40 4.17 19.04
CA ASN A 167 17.36 4.08 17.59
C ASN A 167 18.34 2.97 17.17
N PRO A 168 17.98 1.68 17.37
CA PRO A 168 18.88 0.60 17.06
C PRO A 168 19.20 0.59 15.57
N PRO A 169 20.42 0.16 15.20
CA PRO A 169 20.80 0.07 13.81
C PRO A 169 19.89 -0.89 13.04
N ASP A 170 19.67 -0.63 11.75
CA ASP A 170 18.75 -1.42 10.91
C ASP A 170 19.07 -2.92 10.93
N TRP A 171 20.35 -3.29 11.04
CA TRP A 171 20.75 -4.71 11.14
C TRP A 171 20.13 -5.41 12.35
N ALA A 172 19.91 -4.70 13.46
CA ALA A 172 19.37 -5.28 14.69
C ALA A 172 17.88 -5.60 14.53
N TYR A 173 17.13 -4.73 13.86
CA TYR A 173 15.74 -5.01 13.47
C TYR A 173 15.67 -6.26 12.56
N GLN A 174 16.56 -6.37 11.59
CA GLN A 174 16.60 -7.51 10.68
C GLN A 174 17.01 -8.81 11.38
N ALA A 175 17.98 -8.74 12.30
CA ALA A 175 18.40 -9.85 13.15
C ALA A 175 17.22 -10.38 13.99
N VAL A 176 16.50 -9.50 14.70
CA VAL A 176 15.31 -9.87 15.47
C VAL A 176 14.24 -10.50 14.57
N ARG A 177 13.94 -9.90 13.41
CA ARG A 177 12.99 -10.48 12.45
C ARG A 177 13.34 -11.91 12.08
N TRP A 178 14.62 -12.20 11.87
CA TRP A 178 15.08 -13.56 11.55
C TRP A 178 14.95 -14.50 12.75
N CYS A 179 15.36 -14.10 13.96
CA CYS A 179 15.15 -14.88 15.18
C CYS A 179 13.67 -15.23 15.40
N MET A 180 12.77 -14.27 15.15
CA MET A 180 11.33 -14.49 15.25
C MET A 180 10.81 -15.46 14.18
N ALA A 181 11.34 -15.39 12.96
CA ALA A 181 11.00 -16.31 11.87
C ALA A 181 11.49 -17.73 12.13
N ASP A 182 12.72 -17.88 12.62
CA ASP A 182 13.31 -19.16 13.00
C ASP A 182 12.48 -19.83 14.11
N LYS A 183 12.13 -19.08 15.15
CA LYS A 183 11.28 -19.57 16.23
C LYS A 183 9.86 -19.91 15.77
N PHE A 184 9.27 -19.10 14.89
CA PHE A 184 7.97 -19.40 14.27
C PHE A 184 8.02 -20.72 13.49
N ALA A 185 9.08 -20.92 12.70
CA ALA A 185 9.29 -22.12 11.89
C ALA A 185 9.57 -23.38 12.75
N GLY A 186 10.18 -23.21 13.92
CA GLY A 186 10.48 -24.32 14.85
C GLY A 186 9.25 -24.97 15.51
N THR A 187 8.05 -24.43 15.31
CA THR A 187 6.79 -25.04 15.77
C THR A 187 5.98 -25.53 14.58
N PRO A 188 5.33 -26.71 14.64
CA PRO A 188 4.45 -27.18 13.58
C PRO A 188 3.20 -26.30 13.45
N PHE A 189 2.85 -25.88 12.24
CA PHE A 189 1.70 -25.02 11.99
C PHE A 189 0.46 -25.87 11.75
N THR A 190 -0.63 -25.60 12.47
CA THR A 190 -1.89 -26.34 12.32
C THR A 190 -2.89 -25.54 11.49
N GLU A 191 -3.31 -26.10 10.36
CA GLU A 191 -4.33 -25.55 9.48
C GLU A 191 -5.62 -26.35 9.62
N TYR A 192 -6.77 -25.67 9.62
CA TYR A 192 -8.09 -26.29 9.67
C TYR A 192 -9.13 -25.39 9.01
N ALA A 193 -10.26 -25.98 8.60
CA ALA A 193 -11.43 -25.24 8.13
C ALA A 193 -12.39 -24.87 9.27
N MET A 194 -13.20 -23.84 9.07
CA MET A 194 -14.35 -23.55 9.91
C MET A 194 -15.59 -24.18 9.27
N THR A 195 -16.47 -24.79 10.08
CA THR A 195 -17.75 -25.33 9.61
C THR A 195 -18.92 -24.83 10.46
N PRO A 196 -20.12 -24.63 9.86
CA PRO A 196 -21.30 -24.24 10.62
C PRO A 196 -21.79 -25.39 11.50
N VAL A 197 -22.09 -25.11 12.77
CA VAL A 197 -22.54 -26.09 13.78
C VAL A 197 -23.95 -26.64 13.47
N THR A 198 -24.75 -25.98 12.63
CA THR A 198 -26.08 -26.49 12.24
C THR A 198 -26.41 -26.16 10.77
N PRO A 199 -26.87 -27.13 9.95
CA PRO A 199 -27.15 -26.91 8.53
C PRO A 199 -28.28 -25.90 8.25
N LYS A 200 -29.20 -25.68 9.19
CA LYS A 200 -30.26 -24.65 9.09
C LYS A 200 -29.73 -23.20 9.12
N ILE A 201 -28.54 -22.96 9.68
CA ILE A 201 -27.93 -21.62 9.75
C ILE A 201 -27.48 -21.16 8.35
N LYS A 202 -27.00 -22.10 7.50
CA LYS A 202 -26.63 -21.82 6.10
C LYS A 202 -27.82 -21.29 5.28
N GLN A 203 -29.00 -21.89 5.43
CA GLN A 203 -30.21 -21.48 4.68
C GLN A 203 -30.79 -20.15 5.16
N SER A 204 -30.75 -19.86 6.47
CA SER A 204 -31.18 -18.54 6.97
C SER A 204 -30.23 -17.41 6.58
N GLU A 205 -28.91 -17.65 6.57
CA GLU A 205 -27.91 -16.63 6.18
C GLU A 205 -27.90 -16.37 4.66
N GLN A 206 -28.20 -17.39 3.84
CA GLN A 206 -28.35 -17.24 2.37
C GLN A 206 -29.69 -16.61 1.96
N ALA A 207 -30.78 -16.84 2.72
CA ALA A 207 -32.09 -16.24 2.43
C ALA A 207 -32.21 -14.78 2.93
N GLU A 208 -31.47 -14.39 3.98
CA GLU A 208 -31.40 -13.00 4.47
C GLU A 208 -30.52 -12.09 3.59
N ASP A 209 -29.70 -12.66 2.67
CA ASP A 209 -28.77 -11.96 1.78
C ASP A 209 -29.47 -11.07 0.72
N GLU A 210 -30.76 -11.30 0.44
CA GLU A 210 -31.52 -10.57 -0.59
C GLU A 210 -32.49 -9.51 -0.04
N ARG A 211 -32.80 -9.48 1.27
CA ARG A 211 -33.95 -8.69 1.78
C ARG A 211 -33.74 -7.84 3.01
N GLU A 212 -32.67 -8.00 3.80
CA GLU A 212 -32.60 -7.26 5.07
C GLU A 212 -31.70 -6.00 5.04
N PRO A 213 -32.20 -4.84 5.51
CA PRO A 213 -31.39 -3.66 5.74
C PRO A 213 -30.38 -3.93 6.87
N GLU A 214 -29.29 -3.17 6.86
CA GLU A 214 -28.10 -3.22 7.74
C GLU A 214 -28.36 -3.21 9.29
N LYS A 215 -29.60 -3.30 9.76
CA LYS A 215 -30.01 -3.29 11.18
C LYS A 215 -29.93 -4.67 11.87
N THR A 216 -29.86 -5.78 11.13
CA THR A 216 -30.05 -7.14 11.67
C THR A 216 -28.99 -8.16 11.26
N ALA A 217 -27.97 -7.76 10.48
CA ALA A 217 -26.92 -8.67 10.02
C ALA A 217 -26.27 -9.43 11.19
N LYS A 218 -26.66 -10.71 11.34
CA LYS A 218 -26.04 -11.63 12.29
C LYS A 218 -24.55 -11.76 11.94
N PRO A 219 -23.63 -11.87 12.93
CA PRO A 219 -22.23 -12.14 12.62
C PRO A 219 -22.17 -13.48 11.88
N ARG A 220 -21.74 -13.51 10.61
CA ARG A 220 -21.84 -14.69 9.72
C ARG A 220 -20.99 -15.91 10.13
N GLN A 221 -20.27 -15.81 11.24
CA GLN A 221 -19.55 -16.91 11.90
C GLN A 221 -20.02 -17.16 13.34
N ALA A 222 -21.11 -16.51 13.75
CA ALA A 222 -21.68 -16.64 15.09
C ALA A 222 -22.07 -18.07 15.46
N GLY A 223 -22.24 -18.94 14.46
CA GLY A 223 -22.65 -20.33 14.57
C GLY A 223 -21.63 -21.33 14.01
N TRP A 224 -20.36 -20.97 13.87
CA TRP A 224 -19.33 -21.83 13.26
C TRP A 224 -18.37 -22.37 14.34
N ALA A 225 -17.76 -23.52 14.07
CA ALA A 225 -16.78 -24.18 14.93
C ALA A 225 -15.55 -24.62 14.11
N LYS A 226 -14.46 -24.90 14.81
CA LYS A 226 -13.27 -25.52 14.21
C LYS A 226 -13.63 -26.93 13.75
N ASP A 227 -13.32 -27.25 12.51
CA ASP A 227 -13.45 -28.60 12.00
C ASP A 227 -12.18 -29.39 12.32
N THR A 228 -12.22 -30.13 13.43
CA THR A 228 -11.09 -30.93 13.89
C THR A 228 -10.76 -32.11 12.98
N GLU A 229 -11.71 -32.60 12.19
CA GLU A 229 -11.47 -33.68 11.22
C GLU A 229 -10.62 -33.18 10.05
N THR A 230 -10.71 -31.89 9.74
CA THR A 230 -9.88 -31.27 8.71
C THR A 230 -8.51 -30.84 9.20
N ALA A 231 -8.23 -30.88 10.51
CA ALA A 231 -7.01 -30.33 11.07
C ALA A 231 -5.75 -31.08 10.58
N VAL A 232 -4.78 -30.32 10.10
CA VAL A 232 -3.59 -30.83 9.43
C VAL A 232 -2.38 -29.98 9.80
N THR A 233 -1.24 -30.64 9.98
CA THR A 233 0.00 -29.98 10.37
C THR A 233 0.90 -29.78 9.15
N LEU A 234 1.47 -28.59 9.04
CA LEU A 234 2.40 -28.22 7.98
C LEU A 234 3.63 -27.51 8.55
N THR A 235 4.73 -27.54 7.81
CA THR A 235 6.00 -26.98 8.25
C THR A 235 6.31 -25.69 7.46
N TYR A 236 6.65 -24.65 8.21
CA TYR A 236 7.23 -23.43 7.65
C TYR A 236 8.75 -23.50 7.77
N ARG A 237 9.47 -23.02 6.76
CA ARG A 237 10.93 -22.86 6.79
C ARG A 237 11.30 -21.37 6.81
N PRO A 238 12.32 -20.96 7.59
CA PRO A 238 12.78 -19.58 7.58
C PRO A 238 13.47 -19.25 6.26
N LEU A 239 13.25 -18.02 5.78
CA LEU A 239 13.95 -17.44 4.65
C LEU A 239 15.08 -16.53 5.13
N SER A 240 16.15 -16.40 4.34
CA SER A 240 17.26 -15.48 4.66
C SER A 240 16.86 -13.99 4.76
N ASP A 241 15.66 -13.60 4.33
CA ASP A 241 15.09 -12.24 4.45
C ASP A 241 14.28 -12.00 5.75
N GLY A 242 14.25 -13.00 6.64
CA GLY A 242 13.54 -12.99 7.91
C GLY A 242 12.03 -13.26 7.79
N SER A 243 11.52 -13.69 6.65
CA SER A 243 10.17 -14.24 6.52
C SER A 243 10.15 -15.76 6.68
N VAL A 244 8.98 -16.38 6.72
CA VAL A 244 8.84 -17.84 6.67
C VAL A 244 8.00 -18.25 5.46
N ILE A 245 8.26 -19.45 4.93
CA ILE A 245 7.54 -19.97 3.77
C ILE A 245 7.18 -21.46 3.95
N ALA A 246 5.98 -21.84 3.55
CA ALA A 246 5.55 -23.23 3.50
C ALA A 246 6.14 -23.88 2.24
N TRP A 247 7.44 -24.16 2.26
CA TRP A 247 8.20 -24.63 1.09
C TRP A 247 7.65 -25.96 0.55
N ASP A 248 7.33 -26.90 1.43
CA ASP A 248 6.94 -28.25 1.04
C ASP A 248 5.45 -28.39 0.71
N HIS A 249 4.68 -27.29 0.78
CA HIS A 249 3.23 -27.29 0.61
C HIS A 249 2.76 -26.28 -0.46
N PRO A 250 3.12 -26.49 -1.75
CA PRO A 250 2.65 -25.66 -2.86
C PRO A 250 1.14 -25.79 -3.04
N PHE A 251 0.50 -24.72 -3.52
CA PHE A 251 -0.91 -24.74 -3.90
C PHE A 251 -1.16 -23.92 -5.17
N GLY A 252 -2.18 -24.34 -5.93
CA GLY A 252 -2.55 -23.76 -7.22
C GLY A 252 -3.44 -24.76 -7.98
N PRO A 253 -3.86 -24.44 -9.21
CA PRO A 253 -4.70 -25.34 -10.01
C PRO A 253 -4.14 -26.76 -10.14
N ALA A 254 -2.82 -26.89 -10.34
CA ALA A 254 -2.12 -28.18 -10.38
C ALA A 254 -2.34 -29.03 -9.11
N PHE A 255 -2.54 -28.40 -7.96
CA PHE A 255 -2.62 -29.06 -6.65
C PHE A 255 -4.05 -29.11 -6.10
N ALA A 256 -5.02 -28.48 -6.77
CA ALA A 256 -6.34 -28.24 -6.20
C ALA A 256 -7.18 -29.52 -6.00
N HIS A 257 -6.89 -30.57 -6.79
CA HIS A 257 -7.60 -31.84 -6.78
C HIS A 257 -7.00 -32.88 -5.83
N ILE A 258 -5.82 -32.62 -5.27
CA ILE A 258 -5.24 -33.44 -4.21
C ILE A 258 -5.58 -32.84 -2.85
N GLY A 259 -5.78 -33.67 -1.82
CA GLY A 259 -6.14 -33.19 -0.47
C GLY A 259 -5.16 -32.13 0.06
N HIS A 260 -5.63 -31.26 0.95
CA HIS A 260 -4.90 -30.07 1.38
C HIS A 260 -4.58 -30.04 2.89
N PRO A 261 -3.34 -29.67 3.28
CA PRO A 261 -2.20 -29.39 2.41
C PRO A 261 -1.75 -30.68 1.68
N PRO A 262 -1.13 -30.55 0.50
CA PRO A 262 -0.64 -31.72 -0.21
C PRO A 262 0.42 -32.42 0.64
N SER A 263 0.34 -33.76 0.72
CA SER A 263 1.40 -34.54 1.33
C SER A 263 2.67 -34.47 0.48
N ALA A 264 3.81 -34.84 1.06
CA ALA A 264 5.07 -34.92 0.31
C ALA A 264 4.93 -35.90 -0.87
N GLU A 265 4.27 -37.04 -0.66
CA GLU A 265 4.01 -38.03 -1.70
C GLU A 265 3.11 -37.46 -2.80
N ALA A 266 2.03 -36.76 -2.44
CA ALA A 266 1.11 -36.18 -3.42
C ALA A 266 1.79 -35.04 -4.23
N THR A 267 2.66 -34.26 -3.58
CA THR A 267 3.46 -33.23 -4.25
C THR A 267 4.46 -33.87 -5.22
N GLN A 268 5.11 -34.96 -4.83
CA GLN A 268 6.03 -35.71 -5.68
C GLN A 268 5.30 -36.36 -6.87
N GLN A 269 4.13 -36.97 -6.65
CA GLN A 269 3.31 -37.54 -7.73
C GLN A 269 2.91 -36.49 -8.78
N ILE A 270 2.56 -35.28 -8.37
CA ILE A 270 2.31 -34.17 -9.30
C ILE A 270 3.59 -33.76 -10.02
N ALA A 271 4.73 -33.71 -9.32
CA ALA A 271 6.01 -33.36 -9.92
C ALA A 271 6.46 -34.40 -10.96
N ASP A 272 6.23 -35.69 -10.71
CA ASP A 272 6.57 -36.78 -11.63
C ASP A 272 5.69 -36.74 -12.89
N ASN A 273 4.40 -36.41 -12.74
CA ASN A 273 3.46 -36.26 -13.85
C ASN A 273 3.41 -34.83 -14.43
N TRP A 274 4.34 -33.96 -14.03
CA TRP A 274 4.35 -32.56 -14.47
C TRP A 274 4.43 -32.37 -15.99
N PRO A 275 5.19 -33.18 -16.75
CA PRO A 275 5.21 -33.11 -18.21
C PRO A 275 3.84 -33.38 -18.86
N ASP A 276 3.02 -34.21 -18.20
CA ASP A 276 1.71 -34.65 -18.70
C ASP A 276 0.58 -33.65 -18.40
N LEU A 277 0.82 -32.67 -17.51
CA LEU A 277 -0.12 -31.57 -17.29
C LEU A 277 -0.26 -30.74 -18.58
N PRO A 278 -1.46 -30.19 -18.87
CA PRO A 278 -1.69 -29.32 -20.02
C PRO A 278 -0.62 -28.23 -20.14
N GLU A 279 -0.21 -27.91 -21.38
CA GLU A 279 0.82 -26.88 -21.63
C GLU A 279 0.37 -25.46 -21.27
N ASP A 280 -0.92 -25.26 -20.97
CA ASP A 280 -1.40 -23.95 -20.54
C ASP A 280 -0.85 -23.55 -19.16
N TRP A 281 -0.64 -22.25 -18.97
CA TRP A 281 -0.03 -21.73 -17.74
C TRP A 281 -0.91 -21.92 -16.52
N SER A 282 -2.24 -21.89 -16.71
CA SER A 282 -3.17 -22.07 -15.60
C SER A 282 -3.03 -23.45 -14.96
N ALA A 283 -2.80 -24.50 -15.76
CA ALA A 283 -2.68 -25.86 -15.28
C ALA A 283 -1.39 -26.09 -14.47
N ARG A 284 -0.32 -25.34 -14.74
CA ARG A 284 0.99 -25.49 -14.07
C ARG A 284 1.28 -24.42 -13.02
N ASP A 285 0.54 -23.31 -13.00
CA ASP A 285 0.73 -22.21 -12.05
C ASP A 285 0.61 -22.67 -10.59
N TYR A 286 1.56 -22.27 -9.74
CA TYR A 286 1.49 -22.53 -8.31
C TYR A 286 2.10 -21.40 -7.46
N THR A 287 1.74 -21.41 -6.19
CA THR A 287 2.14 -20.43 -5.20
C THR A 287 2.42 -21.09 -3.85
N LEU A 288 3.04 -20.33 -2.95
CA LEU A 288 3.39 -20.77 -1.61
C LEU A 288 2.82 -19.82 -0.59
N SER A 289 2.41 -20.36 0.56
CA SER A 289 2.08 -19.49 1.68
C SER A 289 3.36 -18.93 2.27
N ARG A 290 3.36 -17.63 2.54
CA ARG A 290 4.46 -16.90 3.17
C ARG A 290 3.90 -16.10 4.33
N VAL A 291 4.65 -16.04 5.42
CA VAL A 291 4.38 -15.09 6.50
C VAL A 291 5.54 -14.11 6.57
N ASP A 292 5.23 -12.85 6.24
CA ASP A 292 6.18 -11.76 6.32
C ASP A 292 6.26 -11.28 7.78
N THR A 293 7.47 -11.22 8.32
CA THR A 293 7.72 -10.50 9.57
C THR A 293 8.07 -9.05 9.25
N LYS A 294 7.50 -8.09 9.99
CA LYS A 294 7.86 -6.66 9.87
C LYS A 294 7.97 -6.07 11.25
N MET A 295 8.93 -5.19 11.47
CA MET A 295 9.03 -4.47 12.72
C MET A 295 8.52 -3.05 12.56
N ALA A 296 7.78 -2.59 13.56
CA ALA A 296 7.33 -1.22 13.68
C ALA A 296 7.51 -0.75 15.11
N THR A 297 7.57 0.56 15.28
CA THR A 297 7.47 1.23 16.58
C THR A 297 6.19 2.06 16.57
N PHE A 298 5.55 2.21 17.73
CA PHE A 298 4.35 3.02 17.90
C PHE A 298 4.58 4.01 19.03
N THR A 299 3.97 5.18 18.93
CA THR A 299 4.03 6.14 20.04
C THR A 299 3.35 5.55 21.28
N GLY A 300 3.83 5.87 22.47
CA GLY A 300 3.34 5.29 23.72
C GLY A 300 3.72 3.81 23.95
N TYR A 301 4.32 3.10 22.99
CA TYR A 301 4.94 1.80 23.28
C TYR A 301 6.44 1.98 23.51
N THR A 302 6.92 1.50 24.66
CA THR A 302 8.34 1.58 25.03
C THR A 302 9.22 0.71 24.13
N ASN A 303 8.70 -0.44 23.71
CA ASN A 303 9.43 -1.42 22.90
C ASN A 303 8.83 -1.59 21.49
N PRO A 304 9.63 -1.99 20.49
CA PRO A 304 9.12 -2.28 19.15
C PRO A 304 8.15 -3.47 19.11
N VAL A 305 7.38 -3.53 18.02
CA VAL A 305 6.40 -4.58 17.74
C VAL A 305 6.80 -5.32 16.47
N VAL A 306 6.70 -6.64 16.48
CA VAL A 306 6.87 -7.51 15.30
C VAL A 306 5.49 -7.90 14.78
N HIS A 307 5.17 -7.54 13.56
CA HIS A 307 3.96 -7.96 12.87
C HIS A 307 4.21 -9.20 12.01
N PHE A 308 3.28 -10.15 12.04
CA PHE A 308 3.27 -11.34 11.18
C PHE A 308 2.13 -11.22 10.18
N HIS A 309 2.46 -11.07 8.90
CA HIS A 309 1.49 -10.84 7.82
C HIS A 309 1.47 -12.04 6.87
N GLY A 310 0.33 -12.72 6.79
CA GLY A 310 0.10 -13.74 5.76
C GLY A 310 0.07 -13.14 4.36
N SER A 311 0.81 -13.75 3.44
CA SER A 311 0.86 -13.41 2.02
C SER A 311 1.05 -14.68 1.17
N ASN A 312 0.84 -14.58 -0.14
CA ASN A 312 1.16 -15.67 -1.07
C ASN A 312 2.36 -15.28 -1.91
N ARG A 313 3.30 -16.22 -2.08
CA ARG A 313 4.46 -16.06 -2.94
C ARG A 313 4.22 -16.76 -4.27
N ARG A 314 4.13 -15.96 -5.35
CA ARG A 314 3.93 -16.47 -6.71
C ARG A 314 5.26 -16.87 -7.34
N ILE A 315 5.28 -18.04 -7.96
CA ILE A 315 6.47 -18.58 -8.61
C ILE A 315 6.45 -18.24 -10.10
N SER A 316 7.61 -17.83 -10.62
CA SER A 316 7.84 -17.52 -12.03
C SER A 316 8.09 -18.80 -12.83
N ASN A 317 7.80 -18.78 -14.12
CA ASN A 317 8.15 -19.89 -15.02
C ASN A 317 9.67 -19.99 -15.25
N ALA A 318 10.36 -18.85 -15.32
CA ALA A 318 11.77 -18.77 -15.69
C ALA A 318 12.63 -18.10 -14.60
N VAL A 319 13.83 -18.64 -14.38
CA VAL A 319 14.92 -18.05 -13.57
C VAL A 319 15.55 -16.87 -14.29
N ILE A 320 15.79 -16.98 -15.60
CA ILE A 320 16.53 -15.95 -16.36
C ILE A 320 15.82 -14.59 -16.37
N TYR A 321 14.51 -14.56 -16.11
CA TYR A 321 13.71 -13.32 -16.03
C TYR A 321 13.43 -12.85 -14.59
N ALA A 322 13.81 -13.63 -13.58
CA ALA A 322 13.52 -13.35 -12.18
C ALA A 322 14.59 -12.45 -11.54
N LYS A 323 14.20 -11.48 -10.68
CA LYS A 323 15.18 -10.70 -9.87
C LYS A 323 15.72 -11.48 -8.68
N THR A 324 14.95 -12.44 -8.22
CA THR A 324 15.22 -13.19 -6.99
C THR A 324 14.76 -14.62 -7.21
N ALA A 325 15.51 -15.58 -6.68
CA ALA A 325 15.09 -16.97 -6.59
C ALA A 325 15.19 -17.45 -5.15
N MET A 326 14.26 -18.31 -4.75
CA MET A 326 14.34 -19.04 -3.50
C MET A 326 14.98 -20.39 -3.77
N VAL A 327 15.92 -20.79 -2.90
CA VAL A 327 16.77 -21.95 -3.12
C VAL A 327 16.81 -22.81 -1.87
N ASP A 328 16.54 -24.10 -2.07
CA ASP A 328 16.67 -25.12 -1.05
C ASP A 328 18.12 -25.57 -0.89
N CYS A 329 18.64 -25.46 0.32
CA CYS A 329 19.98 -25.89 0.70
C CYS A 329 20.02 -27.26 1.39
N GLY A 330 18.91 -28.01 1.36
CA GLY A 330 18.82 -29.36 1.89
C GLY A 330 18.64 -29.44 3.42
N GLY A 331 18.03 -30.54 3.87
CA GLY A 331 17.72 -30.80 5.28
C GLY A 331 16.81 -29.72 5.89
N ASP A 332 16.96 -29.50 7.21
CA ASP A 332 16.20 -28.50 7.97
C ASP A 332 16.79 -27.08 7.83
N LYS A 333 17.71 -26.85 6.88
CA LYS A 333 18.35 -25.55 6.70
C LYS A 333 17.35 -24.50 6.20
N PRO A 334 17.58 -23.21 6.50
CA PRO A 334 16.80 -22.12 5.95
C PRO A 334 16.82 -22.09 4.41
N VAL A 335 15.73 -21.63 3.81
CA VAL A 335 15.66 -21.41 2.36
C VAL A 335 16.37 -20.08 2.04
N LEU A 336 17.30 -20.10 1.10
CA LEU A 336 18.02 -18.88 0.72
C LEU A 336 17.23 -18.07 -0.29
N SER A 337 17.04 -16.78 -0.02
CA SER A 337 16.51 -15.81 -0.98
C SER A 337 17.66 -15.13 -1.72
N LEU A 338 18.02 -15.64 -2.90
CA LEU A 338 19.15 -15.17 -3.70
C LEU A 338 18.74 -14.07 -4.67
N ARG A 339 19.50 -12.99 -4.71
CA ARG A 339 19.40 -11.98 -5.76
C ARG A 339 20.09 -12.51 -7.01
N LEU A 340 19.39 -12.43 -8.14
CA LEU A 340 19.92 -12.84 -9.44
C LEU A 340 20.36 -11.61 -10.22
N ASP A 341 21.55 -11.68 -10.80
CA ASP A 341 22.22 -10.59 -11.50
C ASP A 341 22.30 -10.89 -13.01
N GLY A 342 22.54 -9.88 -13.85
CA GLY A 342 22.70 -10.02 -15.31
C GLY A 342 21.90 -9.01 -16.16
N PRO A 343 22.44 -8.51 -17.29
CA PRO A 343 21.77 -7.53 -18.16
C PRO A 343 20.73 -8.17 -19.08
N GLY A 344 19.79 -7.36 -19.57
CA GLY A 344 18.92 -7.74 -20.70
C GLY A 344 17.91 -8.87 -20.47
N GLY A 345 17.74 -9.35 -19.23
CA GLY A 345 16.83 -10.47 -18.92
C GLY A 345 17.45 -11.86 -19.11
N LEU A 346 18.78 -11.95 -19.07
CA LEU A 346 19.51 -13.20 -18.84
C LEU A 346 20.13 -13.09 -17.46
N LYS A 347 19.59 -13.84 -16.50
CA LYS A 347 20.01 -13.73 -15.11
C LYS A 347 20.47 -15.07 -14.57
N SER A 348 21.53 -15.03 -13.77
CA SER A 348 22.09 -16.19 -13.08
C SER A 348 22.42 -15.84 -11.64
N ALA A 349 22.75 -16.87 -10.85
CA ALA A 349 23.36 -16.66 -9.55
C ALA A 349 24.77 -16.09 -9.73
N ASN A 350 25.27 -15.37 -8.73
CA ASN A 350 26.64 -14.89 -8.75
C ASN A 350 27.61 -16.08 -8.67
N ARG A 351 28.19 -16.45 -9.83
CA ARG A 351 29.05 -17.63 -9.99
C ARG A 351 30.19 -17.67 -8.98
N TYR A 352 30.89 -16.56 -8.78
CA TYR A 352 31.99 -16.49 -7.81
C TYR A 352 31.52 -16.73 -6.37
N GLY A 353 30.34 -16.22 -5.99
CA GLY A 353 29.77 -16.50 -4.67
C GLY A 353 29.53 -18.00 -4.45
N LEU A 354 29.08 -18.71 -5.49
CA LEU A 354 28.84 -20.15 -5.44
C LEU A 354 30.13 -20.95 -5.33
N GLU A 355 31.10 -20.62 -6.17
CA GLU A 355 32.40 -21.27 -6.21
C GLU A 355 33.18 -21.10 -4.91
N ILE A 356 33.03 -19.94 -4.26
CA ILE A 356 33.60 -19.68 -2.94
C ILE A 356 32.89 -20.52 -1.89
N ALA A 357 31.56 -20.55 -1.87
CA ALA A 357 30.80 -21.37 -0.92
C ALA A 357 31.17 -22.87 -1.05
N ALA A 358 31.29 -23.37 -2.28
CA ALA A 358 31.70 -24.75 -2.54
C ALA A 358 33.11 -25.06 -1.99
N ARG A 359 34.08 -24.16 -2.20
CA ARG A 359 35.46 -24.31 -1.68
C ARG A 359 35.57 -24.16 -0.16
N LEU A 360 34.54 -23.64 0.50
CA LEU A 360 34.46 -23.57 1.96
C LEU A 360 33.77 -24.81 2.57
N ASP A 361 33.58 -25.87 1.76
CA ASP A 361 32.88 -27.12 2.12
C ASP A 361 31.43 -26.88 2.56
N VAL A 362 30.77 -25.87 1.99
CA VAL A 362 29.35 -25.60 2.21
C VAL A 362 28.51 -26.32 1.15
N ASP A 363 27.35 -26.85 1.55
CA ASP A 363 26.39 -27.41 0.59
C ASP A 363 25.95 -26.33 -0.42
N HIS A 364 26.39 -26.51 -1.65
CA HIS A 364 26.13 -25.63 -2.78
C HIS A 364 25.22 -26.30 -3.83
N THR A 365 24.60 -27.44 -3.50
CA THR A 365 23.77 -28.19 -4.46
C THR A 365 22.56 -27.39 -4.94
N GLY A 366 21.91 -26.65 -4.02
CA GLY A 366 20.83 -25.73 -4.37
C GLY A 366 21.29 -24.59 -5.28
N LEU A 367 22.49 -24.06 -5.02
CA LEU A 367 23.09 -22.98 -5.79
C LEU A 367 23.47 -23.43 -7.21
N LEU A 368 24.07 -24.62 -7.33
CA LEU A 368 24.38 -25.26 -8.61
C LEU A 368 23.11 -25.52 -9.43
N ALA A 369 22.00 -25.90 -8.78
CA ALA A 369 20.72 -26.08 -9.45
C ALA A 369 20.20 -24.77 -10.11
N VAL A 370 20.46 -23.60 -9.50
CA VAL A 370 20.12 -22.29 -10.11
C VAL A 370 20.90 -22.08 -11.40
N GLN A 371 22.21 -22.34 -11.36
CA GLN A 371 23.08 -22.15 -12.52
C GLN A 371 22.70 -23.11 -13.65
N ASN A 372 22.49 -24.39 -13.34
CA ASN A 372 22.12 -25.40 -14.33
C ASN A 372 20.79 -25.07 -15.00
N ARG A 373 19.80 -24.63 -14.22
CA ARG A 373 18.51 -24.20 -14.76
C ARG A 373 18.65 -22.94 -15.62
N ALA A 374 19.40 -21.93 -15.17
CA ALA A 374 19.63 -20.72 -15.96
C ALA A 374 20.30 -21.03 -17.31
N ASN A 375 21.32 -21.89 -17.33
CA ASN A 375 21.98 -22.34 -18.55
C ASN A 375 21.00 -23.07 -19.49
N SER A 376 20.21 -24.01 -18.96
CA SER A 376 19.20 -24.72 -19.75
C SER A 376 18.14 -23.78 -20.35
N GLU A 377 17.65 -22.81 -19.58
CA GLU A 377 16.69 -21.80 -20.06
C GLU A 377 17.31 -20.88 -21.13
N ILE A 378 18.61 -20.55 -21.02
CA ILE A 378 19.36 -19.80 -22.04
C ILE A 378 19.43 -20.61 -23.33
N ASP A 379 19.78 -21.89 -23.26
CA ASP A 379 19.88 -22.78 -24.43
C ASP A 379 18.51 -23.00 -25.10
N GLN A 380 17.45 -23.18 -24.31
CA GLN A 380 16.08 -23.25 -24.81
C GLN A 380 15.68 -21.97 -25.55
N ARG A 381 16.01 -20.81 -24.98
CA ARG A 381 15.77 -19.52 -25.64
C ARG A 381 16.56 -19.37 -26.93
N GLY A 382 17.84 -19.77 -26.93
CA GLY A 382 18.71 -19.72 -28.12
C GLY A 382 18.23 -20.64 -29.25
N SER A 383 17.58 -21.76 -28.89
CA SER A 383 16.97 -22.71 -29.83
C SER A 383 15.51 -22.39 -30.19
N GLY A 384 14.95 -21.28 -29.71
CA GLY A 384 13.56 -20.88 -29.99
C GLY A 384 12.48 -21.70 -29.27
N LYS A 385 12.85 -22.55 -28.31
CA LYS A 385 11.91 -23.31 -27.47
C LYS A 385 11.27 -22.41 -26.43
N SER A 386 9.98 -22.65 -26.14
CA SER A 386 9.25 -21.91 -25.11
C SER A 386 9.67 -22.38 -23.71
N ILE A 387 9.97 -21.44 -22.82
CA ILE A 387 10.28 -21.73 -21.41
C ILE A 387 8.97 -21.97 -20.65
N THR A 388 8.77 -23.21 -20.22
CA THR A 388 7.59 -23.61 -19.42
C THR A 388 7.90 -23.60 -17.93
N MET A 389 6.86 -23.56 -17.10
CA MET A 389 7.02 -23.65 -15.65
C MET A 389 7.45 -25.06 -15.26
N GLU A 390 8.52 -25.18 -14.46
CA GLU A 390 8.97 -26.45 -13.87
C GLU A 390 8.19 -26.83 -12.61
N ALA A 391 8.16 -28.13 -12.31
CA ALA A 391 7.61 -28.68 -11.09
C ALA A 391 8.25 -28.04 -9.83
N PRO A 392 7.56 -28.05 -8.67
CA PRO A 392 8.18 -27.65 -7.41
C PRO A 392 9.46 -28.47 -7.14
N GLY A 393 10.58 -27.77 -7.01
CA GLY A 393 11.88 -28.38 -6.76
C GLY A 393 12.80 -27.45 -6.00
N LYS A 394 14.12 -27.71 -6.07
CA LYS A 394 15.17 -26.97 -5.32
C LYS A 394 15.23 -25.47 -5.64
N VAL A 395 14.76 -25.05 -6.81
CA VAL A 395 14.84 -23.66 -7.28
C VAL A 395 13.46 -23.15 -7.62
N ARG A 396 13.06 -22.05 -6.98
CA ARG A 396 11.77 -21.40 -7.23
C ARG A 396 11.99 -19.91 -7.54
N PRO A 397 12.01 -19.53 -8.83
CA PRO A 397 12.21 -18.14 -9.22
C PRO A 397 10.99 -17.30 -8.88
N LEU A 398 11.23 -16.04 -8.52
CA LEU A 398 10.16 -15.12 -8.15
C LEU A 398 9.85 -14.17 -9.30
N HIS A 399 8.56 -13.90 -9.50
CA HIS A 399 8.16 -12.90 -10.47
C HIS A 399 8.78 -11.53 -10.14
N ALA A 400 9.51 -10.96 -11.10
CA ALA A 400 10.05 -9.61 -10.97
C ALA A 400 8.96 -8.53 -10.86
N THR A 401 7.75 -8.81 -11.37
CA THR A 401 6.57 -7.96 -11.21
C THR A 401 5.33 -8.83 -11.05
N THR A 402 4.35 -8.39 -10.25
CA THR A 402 3.07 -9.11 -10.11
C THR A 402 2.41 -9.29 -11.49
N PRO A 403 2.27 -10.52 -12.00
CA PRO A 403 1.64 -10.74 -13.30
C PRO A 403 0.19 -10.25 -13.29
N LYS A 404 -0.26 -9.70 -14.43
CA LYS A 404 -1.64 -9.19 -14.60
C LYS A 404 -2.68 -10.32 -14.63
N SER A 405 -2.26 -11.51 -15.00
CA SER A 405 -3.03 -12.75 -15.04
C SER A 405 -2.16 -13.85 -14.44
N ASN A 406 -2.61 -14.47 -13.35
CA ASN A 406 -2.00 -15.64 -12.74
C ASN A 406 -3.16 -16.49 -12.22
N GLY A 407 -3.06 -17.81 -12.34
CA GLY A 407 -4.11 -18.73 -11.91
C GLY A 407 -4.47 -18.63 -10.42
N VAL A 408 -3.58 -18.03 -9.61
CA VAL A 408 -3.79 -17.81 -8.18
C VAL A 408 -3.82 -16.32 -7.83
N GLY A 409 -4.94 -15.86 -7.29
CA GLY A 409 -5.20 -14.50 -6.84
C GLY A 409 -4.30 -14.03 -5.69
N THR A 410 -4.50 -12.78 -5.24
CA THR A 410 -3.66 -12.17 -4.20
C THR A 410 -4.26 -12.32 -2.79
N GLY A 411 -3.42 -12.26 -1.74
CA GLY A 411 -3.83 -12.26 -0.33
C GLY A 411 -4.23 -13.63 0.23
N THR A 412 -4.29 -13.77 1.56
CA THR A 412 -4.52 -15.05 2.25
C THR A 412 -5.87 -15.13 2.98
N GLY A 413 -6.62 -14.01 3.09
CA GLY A 413 -7.88 -13.93 3.84
C GLY A 413 -7.71 -13.77 5.35
N THR A 414 -8.81 -13.54 6.06
CA THR A 414 -8.81 -13.27 7.51
C THR A 414 -8.52 -14.53 8.33
N HIS A 415 -9.02 -15.69 7.90
CA HIS A 415 -8.83 -16.96 8.60
C HIS A 415 -7.35 -17.35 8.68
N HIS A 416 -6.58 -17.10 7.63
CA HIS A 416 -5.15 -17.36 7.65
C HIS A 416 -4.44 -16.53 8.75
N HIS A 417 -4.83 -15.28 8.96
CA HIS A 417 -4.28 -14.46 10.07
C HIS A 417 -4.70 -14.99 11.45
N ARG A 418 -5.86 -15.64 11.57
CA ARG A 418 -6.26 -16.35 12.78
C ARG A 418 -5.33 -17.51 13.06
N LEU A 419 -5.07 -18.36 12.07
CA LEU A 419 -4.14 -19.48 12.22
C LEU A 419 -2.73 -19.00 12.58
N ILE A 420 -2.25 -17.90 11.96
CA ILE A 420 -0.97 -17.27 12.35
C ILE A 420 -0.99 -16.86 13.82
N MET A 421 -2.05 -16.23 14.32
CA MET A 421 -2.13 -15.79 15.71
C MET A 421 -2.18 -16.98 16.69
N GLU A 422 -2.94 -18.03 16.38
CA GLU A 422 -2.95 -19.27 17.17
C GLU A 422 -1.55 -19.93 17.18
N HIS A 423 -0.86 -19.90 16.04
CA HIS A 423 0.52 -20.38 15.92
C HIS A 423 1.50 -19.56 16.75
N LEU A 424 1.37 -18.23 16.76
CA LEU A 424 2.19 -17.38 17.62
C LEU A 424 1.98 -17.70 19.10
N HIS A 425 0.74 -18.00 19.51
CA HIS A 425 0.47 -18.46 20.87
C HIS A 425 1.19 -19.77 21.20
N ALA A 426 1.25 -20.71 20.26
CA ALA A 426 1.99 -21.96 20.43
C ALA A 426 3.51 -21.75 20.44
N SER A 427 4.07 -21.05 19.45
CA SER A 427 5.52 -20.85 19.29
C SER A 427 6.18 -20.05 20.40
N PHE A 428 5.42 -19.20 21.08
CA PHE A 428 5.92 -18.33 22.15
C PHE A 428 5.29 -18.66 23.51
N ALA A 429 4.70 -19.85 23.67
CA ALA A 429 3.96 -20.26 24.87
C ALA A 429 4.78 -20.14 26.16
N GLN A 430 6.06 -20.54 26.12
CA GLN A 430 6.98 -20.48 27.27
C GLN A 430 7.16 -19.05 27.78
N GLU A 431 7.26 -18.08 26.86
CA GLU A 431 7.38 -16.67 27.19
C GLU A 431 6.04 -16.06 27.65
N MET A 432 4.91 -16.72 27.35
CA MET A 432 3.59 -16.28 27.84
C MET A 432 3.25 -16.80 29.25
N SER A 433 3.93 -17.85 29.74
CA SER A 433 3.52 -18.62 30.92
C SER A 433 4.43 -18.48 32.17
N GLY A 434 5.28 -17.46 32.25
CA GLY A 434 6.34 -17.36 33.28
C GLY A 434 5.90 -17.61 34.74
N ASN A 435 6.57 -18.57 35.41
CA ASN A 435 6.49 -18.86 36.85
C ASN A 435 7.30 -17.82 37.67
N GLY A 436 6.74 -17.28 38.77
CA GLY A 436 7.52 -16.61 39.84
C GLY A 436 7.18 -15.13 40.12
N GLU A 437 6.77 -14.85 41.35
CA GLU A 437 6.34 -13.55 41.93
C GLU A 437 7.40 -12.43 41.84
N SER A 438 7.18 -11.42 40.98
CA SER A 438 7.53 -10.00 41.20
C SER A 438 7.35 -9.18 39.91
N ASP A 439 6.75 -8.00 40.03
CA ASP A 439 6.61 -6.89 39.07
C ASP A 439 5.57 -7.00 37.93
N SER A 440 4.63 -6.04 37.95
CA SER A 440 3.35 -6.06 37.23
C SER A 440 3.36 -5.42 35.84
N GLU A 441 4.51 -4.95 35.33
CA GLU A 441 4.63 -4.37 33.99
C GLU A 441 5.38 -5.25 32.98
N SER A 442 6.16 -6.24 33.46
CA SER A 442 6.97 -7.15 32.63
C SER A 442 6.21 -8.42 32.17
N ARG A 443 4.97 -8.63 32.67
CA ARG A 443 4.18 -9.87 32.48
C ARG A 443 3.12 -9.82 31.37
N ALA A 444 3.19 -8.88 30.44
CA ALA A 444 2.17 -8.76 29.39
C ALA A 444 2.29 -9.92 28.37
N VAL A 445 1.14 -10.54 28.06
CA VAL A 445 0.95 -11.47 26.94
C VAL A 445 1.69 -10.91 25.71
N PRO A 446 2.65 -11.64 25.11
CA PRO A 446 3.49 -11.07 24.07
C PRO A 446 2.69 -10.74 22.81
N VAL A 447 1.50 -11.33 22.61
CA VAL A 447 0.61 -10.94 21.52
C VAL A 447 -0.03 -9.58 21.81
N MET A 448 0.18 -8.64 20.89
CA MET A 448 -0.39 -7.29 20.95
C MET A 448 -1.92 -7.38 20.89
N THR A 449 -2.55 -7.07 22.01
CA THR A 449 -4.01 -6.89 22.12
C THR A 449 -4.33 -5.41 22.24
N LEU A 450 -5.47 -5.04 21.67
CA LEU A 450 -6.02 -3.70 21.75
C LEU A 450 -7.37 -3.77 22.46
N VAL A 451 -7.85 -2.66 22.98
CA VAL A 451 -9.19 -2.54 23.56
C VAL A 451 -9.96 -1.44 22.85
N SER A 452 -11.28 -1.51 22.97
CA SER A 452 -12.18 -0.47 22.48
C SER A 452 -13.43 -0.42 23.36
N ASP A 453 -13.83 0.76 23.80
CA ASP A 453 -15.01 0.96 24.66
C ASP A 453 -16.30 1.20 23.88
N SER A 454 -16.18 1.53 22.59
CA SER A 454 -17.28 2.02 21.77
C SER A 454 -16.98 1.87 20.28
N LYS A 455 -18.00 2.11 19.46
CA LYS A 455 -17.81 2.24 18.02
C LYS A 455 -17.19 3.60 17.76
N GLY A 456 -16.06 3.66 17.05
CA GLY A 456 -15.44 4.91 16.59
C GLY A 456 -16.33 5.72 15.66
N PHE A 457 -17.34 5.10 15.05
CA PHE A 457 -18.39 5.76 14.30
C PHE A 457 -19.67 4.92 14.23
N GLY A 458 -20.81 5.61 14.04
CA GLY A 458 -22.12 5.00 13.84
C GLY A 458 -22.34 4.47 12.42
N LYS A 459 -23.61 4.17 12.10
CA LYS A 459 -24.00 3.84 10.72
C LYS A 459 -23.63 4.96 9.77
N ARG A 460 -23.36 4.62 8.51
CA ARG A 460 -23.29 5.67 7.49
C ARG A 460 -24.67 6.30 7.38
N TYR A 461 -24.69 7.62 7.44
CA TYR A 461 -25.87 8.38 7.07
C TYR A 461 -25.97 8.38 5.54
N PHE A 462 -27.06 7.82 5.05
CA PHE A 462 -27.49 7.89 3.66
C PHE A 462 -28.80 8.68 3.66
N GLN A 463 -28.94 9.67 2.79
CA GLN A 463 -30.21 10.38 2.68
C GLN A 463 -31.23 9.50 1.96
N ASP A 464 -32.48 9.55 2.40
CA ASP A 464 -33.56 8.91 1.66
C ASP A 464 -34.17 9.96 0.71
N THR A 465 -33.74 9.96 -0.56
CA THR A 465 -34.29 10.86 -1.58
C THR A 465 -35.70 10.44 -2.02
N SER A 466 -36.22 9.28 -1.57
CA SER A 466 -37.62 8.91 -1.84
C SER A 466 -38.62 9.86 -1.17
N GLN A 467 -38.21 10.56 -0.10
CA GLN A 467 -39.04 11.59 0.53
C GLN A 467 -39.27 12.83 -0.35
N LEU A 468 -38.38 13.09 -1.33
CA LEU A 468 -38.55 14.18 -2.29
C LEU A 468 -39.68 13.88 -3.30
N GLN A 469 -39.97 12.61 -3.57
CA GLN A 469 -41.20 12.22 -4.29
C GLN A 469 -42.44 12.39 -3.41
N TRP A 470 -42.34 12.10 -2.09
CA TRP A 470 -43.45 12.31 -1.15
C TRP A 470 -43.87 13.78 -1.05
N ALA A 471 -42.92 14.71 -1.20
CA ALA A 471 -43.19 16.15 -1.27
C ALA A 471 -43.78 16.61 -2.62
N GLN A 472 -43.68 15.81 -3.68
CA GLN A 472 -44.24 16.11 -5.02
C GLN A 472 -45.64 15.50 -5.27
N GLY A 473 -46.30 14.95 -4.25
CA GLY A 473 -47.76 14.76 -4.25
C GLY A 473 -48.32 13.43 -4.77
N THR A 474 -47.51 12.37 -4.92
CA THR A 474 -48.03 11.03 -5.27
C THR A 474 -48.24 10.17 -4.01
N THR A 475 -49.41 10.31 -3.39
CA THR A 475 -49.88 9.46 -2.29
C THR A 475 -50.34 8.09 -2.79
N SER A 476 -49.75 7.01 -2.26
CA SER A 476 -50.34 5.67 -2.30
C SER A 476 -49.52 4.74 -1.38
N ASP A 477 -50.18 4.12 -0.39
CA ASP A 477 -49.62 3.14 0.56
C ASP A 477 -49.38 1.74 -0.07
N ASP A 478 -49.47 1.63 -1.39
CA ASP A 478 -49.41 0.37 -2.12
C ASP A 478 -47.98 -0.20 -2.23
N GLU A 479 -47.85 -1.53 -2.33
CA GLU A 479 -46.55 -2.23 -2.46
C GLU A 479 -45.78 -1.79 -3.71
N SER A 480 -46.49 -1.37 -4.75
CA SER A 480 -45.93 -0.81 -5.98
C SER A 480 -45.18 0.51 -5.72
N SER A 481 -45.76 1.41 -4.92
CA SER A 481 -45.15 2.68 -4.48
C SER A 481 -43.91 2.45 -3.61
N LYS A 482 -43.91 1.43 -2.73
CA LYS A 482 -42.74 1.03 -1.94
C LYS A 482 -41.59 0.49 -2.81
N LYS A 483 -41.90 -0.25 -3.88
CA LYS A 483 -40.91 -0.68 -4.89
C LYS A 483 -40.35 0.49 -5.69
N VAL A 484 -41.16 1.50 -6.04
CA VAL A 484 -40.69 2.71 -6.72
C VAL A 484 -39.78 3.54 -5.81
N ALA A 485 -40.17 3.78 -4.55
CA ALA A 485 -39.36 4.47 -3.54
C ALA A 485 -37.98 3.79 -3.31
N SER A 486 -37.94 2.45 -3.33
CA SER A 486 -36.69 1.69 -3.18
C SER A 486 -35.67 1.86 -4.34
N ARG A 487 -36.11 2.33 -5.53
CA ARG A 487 -35.23 2.58 -6.68
C ARG A 487 -34.37 3.84 -6.50
N PHE A 488 -34.82 4.75 -5.65
CA PHE A 488 -34.22 6.07 -5.47
C PHE A 488 -33.36 6.20 -4.21
N GLN A 489 -33.39 5.25 -3.28
CA GLN A 489 -32.54 5.28 -2.09
C GLN A 489 -31.08 5.60 -2.45
N ASP A 490 -30.56 6.69 -1.91
CA ASP A 490 -29.16 7.06 -2.07
C ASP A 490 -28.28 6.06 -1.30
N LYS A 491 -27.85 5.01 -1.99
CA LYS A 491 -26.89 4.02 -1.47
C LYS A 491 -25.44 4.44 -1.70
N VAL A 492 -25.24 5.65 -2.24
CA VAL A 492 -23.94 6.15 -2.68
C VAL A 492 -23.41 7.21 -1.70
N GLY A 493 -24.29 7.92 -1.00
CA GLY A 493 -23.95 8.99 -0.08
C GLY A 493 -23.74 10.31 -0.82
N LEU A 494 -24.72 10.72 -1.61
CA LEU A 494 -24.79 12.02 -2.26
C LEU A 494 -25.23 13.11 -1.25
N PRO A 495 -24.70 14.35 -1.36
CA PRO A 495 -25.26 15.48 -0.63
C PRO A 495 -26.71 15.73 -1.04
N SER A 496 -27.54 16.28 -0.14
CA SER A 496 -28.90 16.67 -0.51
C SER A 496 -28.88 17.74 -1.60
N PRO A 497 -29.88 17.75 -2.50
CA PRO A 497 -30.12 18.88 -3.38
C PRO A 497 -30.16 20.24 -2.67
N GLU A 498 -30.72 20.32 -1.46
CA GLU A 498 -30.73 21.54 -0.62
C GLU A 498 -29.32 21.93 -0.17
N SER A 499 -28.49 20.96 0.24
CA SER A 499 -27.09 21.19 0.64
C SER A 499 -26.25 21.67 -0.54
N ILE A 500 -26.44 21.08 -1.73
CA ILE A 500 -25.79 21.50 -2.97
C ILE A 500 -26.14 22.96 -3.27
N GLN A 501 -27.43 23.30 -3.29
CA GLN A 501 -27.88 24.66 -3.59
C GLN A 501 -27.31 25.69 -2.60
N ARG A 502 -27.43 25.44 -1.29
CA ARG A 502 -26.88 26.33 -0.26
C ARG A 502 -25.36 26.50 -0.37
N SER A 503 -24.65 25.43 -0.72
CA SER A 503 -23.19 25.50 -0.94
C SER A 503 -22.82 26.38 -2.13
N ILE A 504 -23.61 26.37 -3.21
CA ILE A 504 -23.38 27.21 -4.38
C ILE A 504 -23.71 28.68 -4.07
N GLU A 505 -24.81 28.93 -3.35
CA GLU A 505 -25.23 30.26 -2.90
C GLU A 505 -24.20 30.91 -1.97
N GLU A 506 -23.68 30.17 -0.99
CA GLU A 506 -22.63 30.64 -0.07
C GLU A 506 -21.30 30.96 -0.79
N GLN A 507 -21.05 30.30 -1.92
CA GLN A 507 -19.91 30.60 -2.80
C GLN A 507 -20.14 31.80 -3.72
N GLY A 508 -21.28 32.48 -3.62
CA GLY A 508 -21.61 33.71 -4.35
C GLY A 508 -22.33 33.50 -5.69
N GLU A 509 -22.80 32.29 -5.99
CA GLU A 509 -23.48 31.96 -7.25
C GLU A 509 -24.95 31.58 -7.00
N SER A 510 -25.84 31.99 -7.89
CA SER A 510 -27.29 31.72 -7.73
C SER A 510 -27.78 30.49 -8.50
N LYS A 511 -26.96 30.00 -9.44
CA LYS A 511 -27.32 28.92 -10.37
C LYS A 511 -26.20 27.91 -10.52
N LEU A 512 -26.55 26.65 -10.78
CA LEU A 512 -25.62 25.56 -11.11
C LEU A 512 -26.01 24.90 -12.43
N VAL A 513 -25.04 24.76 -13.34
CA VAL A 513 -25.19 24.08 -14.62
C VAL A 513 -24.26 22.89 -14.69
N TYR A 514 -24.84 21.70 -14.81
CA TYR A 514 -24.11 20.50 -15.24
C TYR A 514 -24.11 20.44 -16.76
N LEU A 515 -22.96 20.54 -17.38
CA LEU A 515 -22.80 20.40 -18.82
C LEU A 515 -22.32 18.99 -19.17
N GLY A 516 -23.23 18.15 -19.64
CA GLY A 516 -22.94 16.81 -20.14
C GLY A 516 -22.44 16.85 -21.59
N LEU A 517 -21.15 16.60 -21.77
CA LEU A 517 -20.51 16.49 -23.08
C LEU A 517 -20.45 15.02 -23.51
N TRP A 518 -21.20 14.70 -24.56
CA TRP A 518 -21.38 13.32 -25.01
C TRP A 518 -21.18 13.20 -26.52
N TYR A 519 -20.98 11.98 -27.00
CA TYR A 519 -21.06 11.69 -28.43
C TYR A 519 -21.74 10.34 -28.73
N ARG A 520 -21.94 9.47 -27.71
CA ARG A 520 -22.78 8.26 -27.83
C ARG A 520 -24.06 8.37 -27.02
N TYR A 521 -25.15 7.88 -27.61
CA TYR A 521 -26.47 7.93 -26.99
C TYR A 521 -26.59 7.16 -25.65
N PRO A 522 -26.01 5.95 -25.49
CA PRO A 522 -26.06 5.23 -24.21
C PRO A 522 -25.45 6.02 -23.05
N THR A 523 -24.33 6.71 -23.25
CA THR A 523 -23.68 7.50 -22.21
C THR A 523 -24.47 8.75 -21.86
N ARG A 524 -25.05 9.43 -22.85
CA ARG A 524 -26.02 10.51 -22.61
C ARG A 524 -27.12 10.06 -21.65
N ARG A 525 -27.70 8.87 -21.88
CA ARG A 525 -28.72 8.31 -20.99
C ARG A 525 -28.20 8.04 -19.59
N ARG A 526 -26.98 7.53 -19.43
CA ARG A 526 -26.35 7.32 -18.11
C ARG A 526 -26.21 8.62 -17.33
N MET A 527 -25.80 9.71 -18.00
CA MET A 527 -25.67 11.04 -17.38
C MET A 527 -27.02 11.54 -16.87
N VAL A 528 -28.05 11.50 -17.73
CA VAL A 528 -29.43 11.90 -17.37
C VAL A 528 -29.95 11.06 -16.21
N GLN A 529 -29.86 9.73 -16.30
CA GLN A 529 -30.34 8.81 -15.26
C GLN A 529 -29.70 9.09 -13.90
N THR A 530 -28.39 9.33 -13.87
CA THR A 530 -27.64 9.53 -12.62
C THR A 530 -28.01 10.85 -11.96
N LEU A 531 -28.04 11.95 -12.72
CA LEU A 531 -28.41 13.27 -12.16
C LEU A 531 -29.90 13.30 -11.79
N ALA A 532 -30.80 12.73 -12.60
CA ALA A 532 -32.20 12.62 -12.24
C ALA A 532 -32.39 11.91 -10.89
N CYS A 533 -31.74 10.76 -10.70
CA CYS A 533 -31.77 10.04 -9.42
C CYS A 533 -31.21 10.87 -8.26
N THR A 534 -30.13 11.63 -8.49
CA THR A 534 -29.50 12.49 -7.47
C THR A 534 -30.45 13.57 -6.97
N TYR A 535 -31.33 14.07 -7.84
CA TYR A 535 -32.30 15.12 -7.53
C TYR A 535 -33.72 14.58 -7.25
N GLY A 536 -33.90 13.26 -7.12
CA GLY A 536 -35.19 12.63 -6.83
C GLY A 536 -36.18 12.63 -8.00
N ILE A 537 -35.71 12.87 -9.22
CA ILE A 537 -36.53 12.85 -10.44
C ILE A 537 -36.50 11.45 -11.03
N ASP A 538 -37.66 10.95 -11.45
CA ASP A 538 -37.75 9.70 -12.20
C ASP A 538 -37.10 9.83 -13.58
N PRO A 539 -36.01 9.09 -13.89
CA PRO A 539 -35.36 9.17 -15.19
C PRO A 539 -36.25 8.83 -16.38
N GLU A 540 -37.33 8.07 -16.17
CA GLU A 540 -38.25 7.66 -17.25
C GLU A 540 -39.17 8.81 -17.70
N THR A 541 -39.35 9.84 -16.85
CA THR A 541 -40.15 11.03 -17.19
C THR A 541 -39.35 12.06 -18.00
N ILE A 542 -38.01 12.00 -17.96
CA ILE A 542 -37.14 12.89 -18.71
C ILE A 542 -37.02 12.38 -20.15
N LYS A 543 -37.55 13.16 -21.11
CA LYS A 543 -37.41 12.85 -22.53
C LYS A 543 -35.93 12.94 -22.95
N PRO A 544 -35.31 11.85 -23.43
CA PRO A 544 -33.90 11.85 -23.81
C PRO A 544 -33.57 12.74 -25.01
N SER A 545 -34.54 13.34 -25.69
CA SER A 545 -34.33 14.30 -26.77
C SER A 545 -34.04 15.72 -26.27
N LEU A 546 -34.40 16.05 -25.04
CA LEU A 546 -34.19 17.38 -24.47
C LEU A 546 -32.70 17.72 -24.40
N SER A 547 -32.35 18.92 -24.89
CA SER A 547 -31.01 19.48 -24.77
C SER A 547 -30.75 20.06 -23.37
N GLU A 548 -31.81 20.33 -22.63
CA GLU A 548 -31.77 20.93 -21.30
C GLU A 548 -32.84 20.30 -20.41
N VAL A 549 -32.48 20.01 -19.16
CA VAL A 549 -33.33 19.40 -18.15
C VAL A 549 -33.19 20.21 -16.87
N GLU A 550 -34.28 20.82 -16.43
CA GLU A 550 -34.32 21.44 -15.11
C GLU A 550 -34.37 20.34 -14.04
N LEU A 551 -33.39 20.34 -13.15
CA LEU A 551 -33.31 19.37 -12.04
C LEU A 551 -34.00 19.93 -10.79
N ARG A 552 -33.94 21.25 -10.62
CA ARG A 552 -34.58 22.04 -9.56
C ARG A 552 -34.49 23.53 -9.94
N PRO A 553 -35.32 24.43 -9.40
CA PRO A 553 -35.11 25.87 -9.60
C PRO A 553 -33.65 26.28 -9.32
N GLY A 554 -33.01 26.87 -10.34
CA GLY A 554 -31.60 27.29 -10.28
C GLY A 554 -30.57 26.21 -10.62
N ILE A 555 -30.95 24.93 -10.76
CA ILE A 555 -30.05 23.83 -11.07
C ILE A 555 -30.52 23.08 -12.32
N ARG A 556 -29.67 23.03 -13.35
CA ARG A 556 -30.01 22.41 -14.64
C ARG A 556 -28.91 21.52 -15.20
N LEU A 557 -29.30 20.52 -15.98
CA LEU A 557 -28.45 19.70 -16.82
C LEU A 557 -28.60 20.13 -18.28
N VAL A 558 -27.50 20.51 -18.92
CA VAL A 558 -27.43 20.81 -20.35
C VAL A 558 -26.63 19.72 -21.05
N LEU A 559 -27.14 19.20 -22.17
CA LEU A 559 -26.52 18.13 -22.94
C LEU A 559 -26.03 18.66 -24.28
N HIS A 560 -24.72 18.58 -24.51
CA HIS A 560 -24.09 19.08 -25.72
C HIS A 560 -23.28 17.97 -26.40
N LYS A 561 -23.49 17.78 -27.71
CA LYS A 561 -22.74 16.79 -28.49
C LYS A 561 -21.37 17.37 -28.82
N ALA A 562 -20.28 16.78 -28.31
CA ALA A 562 -18.93 17.34 -28.39
C ALA A 562 -17.90 16.32 -28.93
N GLU A 563 -18.19 15.75 -30.10
CA GLU A 563 -17.42 14.65 -30.69
C GLU A 563 -15.96 15.04 -30.99
N GLU A 564 -15.74 16.20 -31.60
CA GLU A 564 -14.39 16.64 -31.99
C GLU A 564 -13.48 16.94 -30.78
N LEU A 565 -14.06 17.52 -29.73
CA LEU A 565 -13.38 17.83 -28.48
C LEU A 565 -12.91 16.56 -27.75
N LEU A 566 -13.78 15.55 -27.67
CA LEU A 566 -13.59 14.35 -26.85
C LEU A 566 -12.82 13.23 -27.57
N GLN A 567 -12.66 13.33 -28.88
CA GLN A 567 -11.93 12.35 -29.68
C GLN A 567 -10.42 12.37 -29.41
N HIS A 568 -9.84 11.16 -29.30
CA HIS A 568 -8.41 10.92 -29.15
C HIS A 568 -7.62 11.28 -30.41
N GLY A 569 -6.35 11.64 -30.26
CA GLY A 569 -5.45 11.92 -31.40
C GLY A 569 -4.46 13.05 -31.12
N THR A 570 -3.35 13.03 -31.86
CA THR A 570 -2.33 14.09 -31.88
C THR A 570 -2.75 15.24 -32.81
N GLY A 571 -2.22 16.46 -32.60
CA GLY A 571 -2.48 17.60 -33.50
C GLY A 571 -3.85 18.28 -33.36
N ARG A 572 -4.64 17.93 -32.34
CA ARG A 572 -5.98 18.52 -32.09
C ARG A 572 -5.99 19.63 -31.04
N ALA A 573 -4.84 20.19 -30.69
CA ALA A 573 -4.74 21.16 -29.61
C ALA A 573 -5.57 22.42 -29.90
N ASP A 574 -5.46 22.96 -31.11
CA ASP A 574 -6.15 24.19 -31.52
C ASP A 574 -7.67 23.99 -31.61
N ILE A 575 -8.11 22.87 -32.20
CA ILE A 575 -9.53 22.49 -32.27
C ILE A 575 -10.11 22.37 -30.87
N ARG A 576 -9.45 21.63 -29.96
CA ARG A 576 -9.94 21.48 -28.58
C ARG A 576 -10.01 22.83 -27.85
N ARG A 577 -9.03 23.70 -28.05
CA ARG A 577 -9.03 25.04 -27.45
C ARG A 577 -10.19 25.89 -27.97
N ALA A 578 -10.41 25.91 -29.30
CA ALA A 578 -11.52 26.62 -29.92
C ALA A 578 -12.89 26.10 -29.43
N GLU A 579 -13.07 24.77 -29.39
CA GLU A 579 -14.29 24.13 -28.89
C GLU A 579 -14.56 24.44 -27.42
N VAL A 580 -13.55 24.36 -26.55
CA VAL A 580 -13.70 24.75 -25.14
C VAL A 580 -14.10 26.22 -25.04
N HIS A 581 -13.45 27.13 -25.76
CA HIS A 581 -13.85 28.54 -25.75
C HIS A 581 -15.29 28.75 -26.22
N ALA A 582 -15.72 28.08 -27.29
CA ALA A 582 -17.09 28.16 -27.79
C ALA A 582 -18.10 27.65 -26.76
N ILE A 583 -17.79 26.55 -26.08
CA ILE A 583 -18.61 25.96 -25.02
C ILE A 583 -18.72 26.92 -23.82
N ILE A 584 -17.59 27.44 -23.33
CA ILE A 584 -17.56 28.36 -22.21
C ILE A 584 -18.37 29.63 -22.53
N ASN A 585 -18.12 30.26 -23.69
CA ASN A 585 -18.85 31.47 -24.10
C ASN A 585 -20.36 31.23 -24.24
N ARG A 586 -20.78 30.01 -24.55
CA ARG A 586 -22.20 29.66 -24.75
C ARG A 586 -22.94 29.40 -23.44
N TYR A 587 -22.29 28.79 -22.45
CA TYR A 587 -22.99 28.25 -21.26
C TYR A 587 -22.55 28.89 -19.94
N GLN A 588 -21.47 29.66 -19.90
CA GLN A 588 -21.06 30.40 -18.72
C GLN A 588 -21.74 31.76 -18.68
N GLU A 589 -22.78 31.87 -17.84
CA GLU A 589 -23.53 33.09 -17.59
C GLU A 589 -23.06 33.74 -16.27
N PRO A 590 -23.16 35.08 -16.10
CA PRO A 590 -22.92 35.73 -14.82
C PRO A 590 -23.81 35.15 -13.70
N GLY A 591 -23.25 34.95 -12.50
CA GLY A 591 -23.98 34.39 -11.35
C GLY A 591 -24.32 32.90 -11.47
N THR A 592 -23.68 32.19 -12.42
CA THR A 592 -23.86 30.77 -12.68
C THR A 592 -22.56 29.98 -12.51
N ARG A 593 -22.61 28.94 -11.68
CA ARG A 593 -21.54 27.96 -11.57
C ARG A 593 -21.67 26.88 -12.65
N LEU A 594 -20.59 26.63 -13.39
CA LEU A 594 -20.54 25.62 -14.43
C LEU A 594 -19.64 24.44 -14.00
N VAL A 595 -20.11 23.20 -14.21
CA VAL A 595 -19.32 21.97 -14.08
C VAL A 595 -19.53 21.08 -15.30
N VAL A 596 -18.46 20.43 -15.77
CA VAL A 596 -18.50 19.66 -17.02
C VAL A 596 -18.38 18.16 -16.74
N TRP A 597 -19.27 17.37 -17.32
CA TRP A 597 -19.18 15.92 -17.34
C TRP A 597 -18.91 15.43 -18.76
N CYS A 598 -17.70 14.96 -19.00
CA CYS A 598 -17.23 14.44 -20.28
C CYS A 598 -17.37 12.92 -20.40
N GLU A 599 -17.86 12.45 -21.54
CA GLU A 599 -17.70 11.09 -22.02
C GLU A 599 -16.36 10.92 -22.74
N THR A 600 -15.62 9.83 -22.49
CA THR A 600 -14.45 9.46 -23.30
C THR A 600 -14.42 7.97 -23.64
N GLU A 601 -13.54 7.62 -24.57
CA GLU A 601 -13.19 6.23 -24.91
C GLU A 601 -11.86 5.81 -24.29
N MET A 602 -11.46 4.55 -24.49
CA MET A 602 -10.07 4.17 -24.28
C MET A 602 -9.27 4.50 -25.55
N PRO A 603 -8.10 5.19 -25.45
CA PRO A 603 -7.28 5.49 -26.61
C PRO A 603 -6.87 4.22 -27.36
N ARG A 604 -7.00 4.22 -28.69
CA ARG A 604 -6.58 3.10 -29.54
C ARG A 604 -5.15 3.30 -30.03
N THR A 605 -4.40 2.19 -30.13
CA THR A 605 -3.02 2.19 -30.62
C THR A 605 -2.91 2.21 -32.14
N ASP A 606 -3.99 1.91 -32.86
CA ASP A 606 -4.03 1.74 -34.32
C ASP A 606 -4.44 3.00 -35.12
N GLN A 607 -4.87 4.07 -34.45
CA GLN A 607 -5.50 5.21 -35.12
C GLN A 607 -4.56 6.26 -35.72
N ASP A 608 -3.25 6.19 -35.47
CA ASP A 608 -2.24 6.98 -36.19
C ASP A 608 -0.96 6.13 -36.19
N GLY A 609 -0.50 5.70 -37.37
CA GLY A 609 0.56 4.72 -37.60
C GLY A 609 1.68 4.76 -36.56
N ALA A 610 1.81 3.68 -35.79
CA ALA A 610 2.76 3.60 -34.71
C ALA A 610 4.21 3.67 -35.23
N ASN A 611 4.87 4.81 -35.04
CA ASN A 611 6.32 4.92 -35.21
C ASN A 611 7.00 4.35 -33.95
N THR A 612 6.92 3.03 -33.80
CA THR A 612 7.65 2.35 -32.75
C THR A 612 9.08 2.13 -33.22
N PRO A 613 10.13 2.68 -32.56
CA PRO A 613 11.50 2.36 -32.95
C PRO A 613 11.73 0.85 -32.79
N ALA A 614 11.99 0.16 -33.91
CA ALA A 614 12.11 -1.29 -33.96
C ALA A 614 13.26 -1.84 -33.08
N ASN A 615 14.23 -1.00 -32.73
CA ASN A 615 15.49 -1.39 -32.08
C ASN A 615 15.63 -0.95 -30.61
N GLY A 616 14.53 -0.66 -29.91
CA GLY A 616 14.53 -0.32 -28.47
C GLY A 616 14.33 -1.54 -27.56
N SER A 617 14.89 -1.51 -26.34
CA SER A 617 14.58 -2.51 -25.31
C SER A 617 13.06 -2.59 -25.05
N ARG A 618 12.54 -3.75 -24.63
CA ARG A 618 11.09 -3.95 -24.35
C ARG A 618 10.51 -2.88 -23.41
N THR A 619 11.33 -2.39 -22.48
CA THR A 619 10.99 -1.31 -21.56
C THR A 619 10.94 0.05 -22.26
N ALA A 620 11.89 0.36 -23.14
CA ALA A 620 11.88 1.59 -23.94
C ALA A 620 10.69 1.62 -24.91
N ARG A 621 10.35 0.48 -25.51
CA ARG A 621 9.20 0.31 -26.40
C ARG A 621 7.87 0.55 -25.67
N ARG A 622 7.67 -0.14 -24.53
CA ARG A 622 6.49 0.06 -23.68
C ARG A 622 6.37 1.51 -23.18
N ARG A 623 7.50 2.17 -22.88
CA ARG A 623 7.54 3.58 -22.46
C ARG A 623 7.21 4.54 -23.60
N ALA A 624 7.67 4.27 -24.82
CA ALA A 624 7.29 5.05 -26.00
C ALA A 624 5.79 4.92 -26.29
N GLU A 625 5.26 3.70 -26.24
CA GLU A 625 3.82 3.42 -26.39
C GLU A 625 2.97 4.12 -25.32
N GLU A 626 3.42 4.14 -24.06
CA GLU A 626 2.73 4.83 -22.96
C GLU A 626 2.79 6.37 -23.10
N THR A 627 3.92 6.91 -23.54
CA THR A 627 4.09 8.34 -23.82
C THR A 627 3.22 8.79 -24.99
N GLU A 628 3.20 8.01 -26.07
CA GLU A 628 2.37 8.24 -27.25
C GLU A 628 0.88 8.13 -26.92
N LYS A 629 0.49 7.11 -26.15
CA LYS A 629 -0.88 6.95 -25.64
C LYS A 629 -1.31 8.14 -24.78
N ASN A 630 -0.44 8.62 -23.90
CA ASN A 630 -0.70 9.78 -23.05
C ASN A 630 -0.80 11.10 -23.84
N GLY A 631 -0.06 11.23 -24.95
CA GLY A 631 -0.16 12.34 -25.89
C GLY A 631 -1.43 12.31 -26.75
N LYS A 632 -1.93 11.11 -27.07
CA LYS A 632 -3.18 10.87 -27.82
C LYS A 632 -4.44 10.98 -26.94
N ASP A 633 -4.32 10.83 -25.62
CA ASP A 633 -5.46 10.85 -24.70
C ASP A 633 -6.09 12.26 -24.56
N ALA A 634 -7.35 12.40 -25.00
CA ALA A 634 -8.11 13.64 -24.97
C ALA A 634 -8.43 14.08 -23.54
N LYS A 635 -8.62 13.14 -22.60
CA LYS A 635 -9.02 13.44 -21.21
C LYS A 635 -8.10 14.46 -20.57
N HIS A 636 -6.79 14.25 -20.69
CA HIS A 636 -5.79 15.09 -20.04
C HIS A 636 -5.71 16.49 -20.66
N ALA A 637 -5.78 16.58 -21.99
CA ALA A 637 -5.76 17.86 -22.70
C ALA A 637 -7.02 18.69 -22.40
N VAL A 638 -8.19 18.06 -22.50
CA VAL A 638 -9.49 18.70 -22.27
C VAL A 638 -9.64 19.13 -20.81
N ARG A 639 -9.18 18.32 -19.85
CA ARG A 639 -9.18 18.68 -18.42
C ARG A 639 -8.37 19.96 -18.15
N GLY A 640 -7.18 20.08 -18.73
CA GLY A 640 -6.34 21.27 -18.60
C GLY A 640 -7.00 22.53 -19.18
N LEU A 641 -7.62 22.42 -20.36
CA LEU A 641 -8.30 23.55 -21.00
C LEU A 641 -9.53 24.04 -20.22
N PHE A 642 -10.35 23.13 -19.69
CA PHE A 642 -11.46 23.55 -18.81
C PHE A 642 -10.94 24.16 -17.50
N ALA A 643 -9.84 23.65 -16.96
CA ALA A 643 -9.22 24.20 -15.76
C ALA A 643 -8.66 25.63 -16.01
N GLU A 644 -8.08 25.92 -17.18
CA GLU A 644 -7.69 27.28 -17.60
C GLU A 644 -8.89 28.23 -17.60
N ALA A 645 -10.08 27.75 -17.97
CA ALA A 645 -11.34 28.49 -17.90
C ALA A 645 -12.00 28.51 -16.50
N ARG A 646 -11.32 27.99 -15.46
CA ARG A 646 -11.83 27.85 -14.08
C ARG A 646 -13.09 27.00 -13.97
N VAL A 647 -13.25 26.01 -14.87
CA VAL A 647 -14.38 25.08 -14.91
C VAL A 647 -13.92 23.67 -14.53
N PRO A 648 -14.39 23.11 -13.41
CA PRO A 648 -14.10 21.73 -13.05
C PRO A 648 -14.68 20.75 -14.07
N SER A 649 -13.94 19.68 -14.36
CA SER A 649 -14.36 18.66 -15.34
C SER A 649 -14.13 17.24 -14.85
N GLN A 650 -15.15 16.39 -15.01
CA GLN A 650 -15.09 14.98 -14.69
C GLN A 650 -15.33 14.08 -15.90
N PHE A 651 -14.62 12.95 -15.95
CA PHE A 651 -14.58 12.09 -17.13
C PHE A 651 -15.04 10.67 -16.79
N THR A 652 -15.96 10.14 -17.59
CA THR A 652 -16.39 8.74 -17.53
C THR A 652 -16.15 8.03 -18.85
N ILE A 653 -15.77 6.75 -18.78
CA ILE A 653 -15.65 5.92 -19.96
C ILE A 653 -17.05 5.58 -20.48
N GLY A 654 -17.31 5.89 -21.76
CA GLY A 654 -18.54 5.56 -22.48
C GLY A 654 -18.46 4.25 -23.25
N ALA A 655 -17.27 3.86 -23.69
CA ALA A 655 -17.02 2.59 -24.37
C ALA A 655 -15.65 2.00 -24.03
N ARG A 656 -15.56 0.65 -23.97
CA ARG A 656 -14.34 -0.09 -23.60
C ARG A 656 -13.99 -1.14 -24.64
N LEU A 657 -12.69 -1.40 -24.83
CA LEU A 657 -12.19 -2.54 -25.59
C LEU A 657 -12.47 -3.83 -24.83
N GLN A 658 -13.18 -4.76 -25.46
CA GLN A 658 -13.51 -6.06 -24.90
C GLN A 658 -13.15 -7.16 -25.90
N TYR A 659 -12.40 -8.16 -25.42
CA TYR A 659 -12.12 -9.36 -26.21
C TYR A 659 -13.36 -10.23 -26.27
N ARG A 660 -13.76 -10.60 -27.49
CA ARG A 660 -14.79 -11.62 -27.71
C ARG A 660 -14.11 -12.98 -27.82
N LYS A 661 -14.77 -14.02 -27.31
CA LYS A 661 -14.28 -15.40 -27.40
C LYS A 661 -14.07 -15.75 -28.88
N GLY A 662 -12.85 -16.17 -29.25
CA GLY A 662 -12.48 -16.52 -30.63
C GLY A 662 -12.08 -15.34 -31.54
N ALA A 663 -12.03 -14.11 -31.06
CA ALA A 663 -11.59 -12.95 -31.86
C ALA A 663 -10.11 -12.62 -31.64
N ALA A 664 -9.38 -12.37 -32.74
CA ALA A 664 -7.96 -11.99 -32.70
C ALA A 664 -7.71 -10.55 -32.18
N ALA A 665 -8.73 -9.68 -32.24
CA ALA A 665 -8.64 -8.29 -31.80
C ALA A 665 -9.82 -7.91 -30.88
N PRO A 666 -9.61 -7.01 -29.89
CA PRO A 666 -10.68 -6.55 -29.03
C PRO A 666 -11.62 -5.59 -29.79
N ALA A 667 -12.92 -5.75 -29.56
CA ALA A 667 -13.93 -4.87 -30.14
C ALA A 667 -14.31 -3.76 -29.15
N LEU A 668 -14.52 -2.54 -29.65
CA LEU A 668 -15.06 -1.46 -28.85
C LEU A 668 -16.52 -1.79 -28.49
N THR A 669 -16.82 -1.84 -27.20
CA THR A 669 -18.14 -2.17 -26.66
C THR A 669 -18.63 -1.02 -25.80
N GLU A 670 -19.79 -0.47 -26.17
CA GLU A 670 -20.44 0.62 -25.45
C GLU A 670 -20.95 0.16 -24.09
N ILE A 671 -20.80 1.00 -23.07
CA ILE A 671 -21.32 0.74 -21.74
C ILE A 671 -22.79 1.13 -21.72
N GLN A 672 -23.64 0.12 -21.58
CA GLN A 672 -25.10 0.31 -21.61
C GLN A 672 -25.63 0.89 -20.30
N PRO A 673 -26.66 1.76 -20.36
CA PRO A 673 -27.35 2.25 -19.16
C PRO A 673 -28.04 1.13 -18.39
N GLN A 674 -28.10 1.28 -17.07
CA GLN A 674 -28.88 0.39 -16.21
C GLN A 674 -30.38 0.61 -16.43
N LYS A 675 -31.16 -0.48 -16.48
CA LYS A 675 -32.59 -0.42 -16.80
C LYS A 675 -33.51 -0.36 -15.58
N LYS A 676 -33.11 -0.92 -14.43
CA LYS A 676 -33.96 -1.06 -13.24
C LYS A 676 -33.30 -0.61 -11.94
N GLU A 677 -31.99 -0.78 -11.84
CA GLU A 677 -31.21 -0.45 -10.63
C GLU A 677 -30.14 0.58 -10.99
N TYR A 678 -30.53 1.83 -11.14
CA TYR A 678 -29.64 2.90 -11.64
C TYR A 678 -28.39 3.05 -10.76
N HIS A 679 -28.51 2.90 -9.44
CA HIS A 679 -27.41 2.96 -8.47
C HIS A 679 -26.31 1.89 -8.67
N LYS A 680 -26.55 0.84 -9.48
CA LYS A 680 -25.51 -0.13 -9.88
C LYS A 680 -24.51 0.45 -10.89
N ASP A 681 -24.81 1.59 -11.53
CA ASP A 681 -23.83 2.33 -12.34
C ASP A 681 -22.85 3.12 -11.46
N HIS A 682 -22.02 2.39 -10.72
CA HIS A 682 -21.10 2.98 -9.76
C HIS A 682 -20.15 4.02 -10.36
N ALA A 683 -19.77 3.88 -11.64
CA ALA A 683 -18.86 4.81 -12.29
C ALA A 683 -19.52 6.17 -12.54
N ALA A 684 -20.80 6.18 -12.94
CA ALA A 684 -21.55 7.41 -13.15
C ALA A 684 -21.83 8.15 -11.83
N PHE A 685 -22.26 7.42 -10.81
CA PHE A 685 -22.51 8.00 -9.48
C PHE A 685 -21.22 8.51 -8.80
N ALA A 686 -20.10 7.80 -8.95
CA ALA A 686 -18.80 8.29 -8.49
C ALA A 686 -18.40 9.58 -9.22
N ALA A 687 -18.71 9.72 -10.52
CA ALA A 687 -18.44 10.95 -11.25
C ALA A 687 -19.24 12.14 -10.69
N VAL A 688 -20.51 11.96 -10.35
CA VAL A 688 -21.33 13.01 -9.72
C VAL A 688 -20.80 13.43 -8.36
N LEU A 689 -20.43 12.47 -7.49
CA LEU A 689 -19.77 12.77 -6.21
C LEU A 689 -18.49 13.58 -6.40
N ASP A 690 -17.68 13.20 -7.39
CA ASP A 690 -16.41 13.86 -7.65
C ASP A 690 -16.59 15.27 -8.24
N MET A 691 -17.65 15.49 -9.01
CA MET A 691 -18.08 16.82 -9.44
C MET A 691 -18.50 17.69 -8.25
N HIS A 692 -19.31 17.17 -7.32
CA HIS A 692 -19.70 17.91 -6.11
C HIS A 692 -18.48 18.28 -5.25
N ARG A 693 -17.55 17.34 -5.02
CA ARG A 693 -16.26 17.64 -4.36
C ARG A 693 -15.50 18.74 -5.12
N SER A 694 -15.40 18.64 -6.43
CA SER A 694 -14.67 19.61 -7.26
C SER A 694 -15.31 20.99 -7.26
N LEU A 695 -16.62 21.08 -7.00
CA LEU A 695 -17.35 22.33 -6.77
C LEU A 695 -17.18 22.89 -5.35
N GLY A 696 -16.49 22.17 -4.46
CA GLY A 696 -16.38 22.57 -3.06
C GLY A 696 -17.65 22.35 -2.24
N VAL A 697 -18.60 21.56 -2.74
CA VAL A 697 -19.81 21.19 -1.99
C VAL A 697 -19.41 20.22 -0.88
N VAL A 698 -19.71 20.59 0.35
CA VAL A 698 -19.46 19.76 1.53
C VAL A 698 -20.79 19.25 2.05
N ASP A 699 -20.81 17.97 2.36
CA ASP A 699 -22.01 17.26 2.75
C ASP A 699 -22.50 17.64 4.16
N ASP A 700 -23.79 17.96 4.32
CA ASP A 700 -24.41 18.27 5.62
C ASP A 700 -24.24 17.12 6.65
N ARG A 701 -24.00 15.88 6.20
CA ARG A 701 -23.72 14.73 7.07
C ARG A 701 -22.46 14.93 7.92
N TYR A 702 -21.52 15.79 7.53
CA TYR A 702 -20.37 16.13 8.38
C TYR A 702 -20.81 16.77 9.69
N GLU A 703 -21.83 17.62 9.65
CA GLU A 703 -22.44 18.18 10.86
C GLU A 703 -23.00 17.06 11.75
N ALA A 704 -23.77 16.13 11.16
CA ALA A 704 -24.40 15.04 11.89
C ALA A 704 -23.41 14.03 12.48
N ILE A 705 -22.26 13.79 11.81
CA ILE A 705 -21.24 12.87 12.33
C ILE A 705 -20.29 13.53 13.34
N LEU A 706 -19.92 14.79 13.17
CA LEU A 706 -18.97 15.46 14.06
C LEU A 706 -19.67 16.09 15.27
N HIS A 707 -20.88 16.61 15.09
CA HIS A 707 -21.65 17.29 16.12
C HIS A 707 -23.03 16.63 16.35
N PRO A 708 -23.08 15.31 16.63
CA PRO A 708 -24.33 14.65 17.00
C PRO A 708 -24.89 15.16 18.34
N ASP A 709 -26.19 15.00 18.55
CA ASP A 709 -26.88 15.35 19.81
C ASP A 709 -26.25 14.70 21.05
N LYS A 710 -25.66 13.51 20.88
CA LYS A 710 -24.96 12.76 21.93
C LYS A 710 -23.47 12.74 21.64
N ASN A 711 -22.66 13.20 22.61
CA ASN A 711 -21.20 13.25 22.52
C ASN A 711 -20.70 14.02 21.28
N PRO A 712 -21.05 15.32 21.13
CA PRO A 712 -20.54 16.16 20.06
C PRO A 712 -19.03 16.36 20.20
N LEU A 713 -18.30 16.31 19.09
CA LEU A 713 -16.87 16.62 19.04
C LEU A 713 -16.64 18.14 18.96
N PRO A 714 -15.43 18.63 19.29
CA PRO A 714 -15.09 20.05 19.16
C PRO A 714 -15.34 20.61 17.76
N ARG A 715 -15.98 21.78 17.69
CA ARG A 715 -16.22 22.51 16.44
C ARG A 715 -14.98 23.30 16.05
N ILE A 716 -14.12 22.65 15.28
CA ILE A 716 -12.83 23.17 14.83
C ILE A 716 -12.66 22.94 13.34
N ALA A 717 -11.75 23.68 12.71
CA ALA A 717 -11.37 23.42 11.32
C ALA A 717 -10.40 22.24 11.23
N TYR A 718 -10.49 21.48 10.15
CA TYR A 718 -9.59 20.36 9.85
C TYR A 718 -8.89 20.60 8.52
N CYS A 719 -7.56 20.67 8.53
CA CYS A 719 -6.74 20.84 7.32
C CYS A 719 -5.96 19.58 6.99
N GLY A 720 -6.14 19.05 5.79
CA GLY A 720 -5.36 17.93 5.26
C GLY A 720 -4.14 18.43 4.51
N LEU A 721 -2.97 17.89 4.81
CA LEU A 721 -1.72 18.16 4.10
C LEU A 721 -1.26 16.92 3.34
N HIS A 722 -1.18 17.01 2.02
CA HIS A 722 -0.65 15.96 1.15
C HIS A 722 0.66 16.41 0.51
N CYS A 723 1.63 15.50 0.48
CA CYS A 723 2.88 15.72 -0.23
C CYS A 723 3.26 14.44 -0.98
N ARG A 724 3.70 14.60 -2.22
CA ARG A 724 4.24 13.51 -3.02
C ARG A 724 5.52 13.96 -3.71
N MET A 725 6.52 13.09 -3.62
CA MET A 725 7.69 13.16 -4.48
C MET A 725 7.38 12.39 -5.76
N GLN A 726 7.61 13.03 -6.90
CA GLN A 726 7.34 12.52 -8.21
C GLN A 726 8.62 12.49 -9.02
N THR A 727 9.14 11.31 -9.26
CA THR A 727 10.29 11.15 -10.15
C THR A 727 9.83 11.35 -11.59
N LYS A 728 10.59 12.12 -12.37
CA LYS A 728 10.32 12.24 -13.80
C LYS A 728 10.60 10.90 -14.47
N SER A 729 9.78 10.54 -15.46
CA SER A 729 10.12 9.46 -16.40
C SER A 729 11.55 9.66 -16.91
N ASN A 730 12.33 8.57 -17.06
CA ASN A 730 13.69 8.61 -17.62
C ASN A 730 13.79 9.31 -19.00
N LEU A 731 12.67 9.56 -19.69
CA LEU A 731 12.60 10.39 -20.91
C LEU A 731 12.98 11.86 -20.65
N TYR A 732 12.70 12.37 -19.44
CA TYR A 732 13.00 13.73 -19.05
C TYR A 732 14.11 13.67 -17.99
N ARG A 733 15.38 13.71 -18.42
CA ARG A 733 16.53 13.85 -17.51
C ARG A 733 16.28 15.04 -16.57
N GLY A 734 16.33 14.80 -15.25
CA GLY A 734 16.10 15.83 -14.22
C GLY A 734 15.70 15.23 -12.87
N GLU A 735 15.75 16.05 -11.82
CA GLU A 735 15.44 15.65 -10.44
C GLU A 735 13.93 15.50 -10.15
N PRO A 736 13.52 14.79 -9.08
CA PRO A 736 12.13 14.58 -8.70
C PRO A 736 11.36 15.88 -8.41
N LEU A 737 10.09 15.93 -8.83
CA LEU A 737 9.14 16.99 -8.55
C LEU A 737 8.47 16.78 -7.18
N TRP A 738 8.45 17.79 -6.32
CA TRP A 738 7.67 17.83 -5.09
C TRP A 738 6.34 18.54 -5.31
N ILE A 739 5.25 17.81 -5.12
CA ILE A 739 3.89 18.33 -5.20
C ILE A 739 3.35 18.38 -3.78
N THR A 740 2.89 19.56 -3.35
CA THR A 740 2.27 19.75 -2.05
C THR A 740 0.91 20.41 -2.25
N THR A 741 -0.13 19.75 -1.74
CA THR A 741 -1.50 20.23 -1.79
C THR A 741 -2.09 20.19 -0.39
N ALA A 742 -3.01 21.11 -0.12
CA ALA A 742 -3.73 21.16 1.13
C ALA A 742 -5.21 21.45 0.90
N ALA A 743 -6.06 20.93 1.77
CA ALA A 743 -7.49 21.21 1.75
C ALA A 743 -8.02 21.35 3.18
N ALA A 744 -8.78 22.41 3.44
CA ALA A 744 -9.35 22.71 4.74
C ALA A 744 -10.87 22.57 4.70
N LEU A 745 -11.42 21.83 5.66
CA LEU A 745 -12.86 21.77 5.96
C LEU A 745 -13.12 22.64 7.19
N ILE A 746 -13.97 23.65 7.02
CA ILE A 746 -14.27 24.66 8.01
C ILE A 746 -15.75 24.55 8.38
N PRO A 747 -16.09 24.25 9.65
CA PRO A 747 -17.47 24.19 10.09
C PRO A 747 -18.13 25.57 10.07
N PRO A 748 -19.46 25.65 9.87
CA PRO A 748 -20.19 26.89 10.08
C PRO A 748 -20.14 27.31 11.56
N ILE A 749 -20.17 28.62 11.82
CA ILE A 749 -20.17 29.19 13.18
C ILE A 749 -21.41 28.74 13.96
N LYS A 750 -22.55 28.60 13.29
CA LYS A 750 -23.82 28.14 13.87
C LYS A 750 -24.20 26.77 13.31
N PRO A 751 -24.77 25.86 14.13
CA PRO A 751 -25.34 24.62 13.64
C PRO A 751 -26.33 24.84 12.49
N GLY A 752 -26.30 23.95 11.49
CA GLY A 752 -27.19 24.01 10.31
C GLY A 752 -26.75 24.96 9.19
N GLY A 753 -25.67 25.72 9.38
CA GLY A 753 -25.01 26.50 8.32
C GLY A 753 -24.26 25.63 7.30
N VAL A 754 -23.64 26.29 6.32
CA VAL A 754 -22.88 25.62 5.24
C VAL A 754 -21.43 25.41 5.65
N TRP A 755 -20.91 24.22 5.40
CA TRP A 755 -19.50 23.93 5.58
C TRP A 755 -18.68 24.51 4.41
N THR A 756 -17.55 25.14 4.74
CA THR A 756 -16.67 25.73 3.72
C THR A 756 -15.49 24.82 3.44
N MET A 757 -15.18 24.60 2.16
CA MET A 757 -13.97 23.90 1.74
C MET A 757 -13.01 24.85 1.00
N LEU A 758 -11.79 24.97 1.52
CA LEU A 758 -10.70 25.72 0.88
C LEU A 758 -9.63 24.75 0.36
N GLY A 759 -8.93 25.15 -0.71
CA GLY A 759 -7.79 24.42 -1.25
C GLY A 759 -6.55 25.30 -1.38
N TRP A 760 -5.39 24.67 -1.39
CA TRP A 760 -4.08 25.31 -1.57
C TRP A 760 -3.12 24.37 -2.29
N SER A 761 -2.18 24.92 -3.05
CA SER A 761 -1.08 24.17 -3.67
C SER A 761 0.20 24.97 -3.65
N ASN A 762 1.35 24.29 -3.69
CA ASN A 762 2.65 24.95 -3.82
C ASN A 762 2.88 25.64 -5.18
N ILE A 763 1.96 25.47 -6.14
CA ILE A 763 1.99 26.16 -7.44
C ILE A 763 1.30 27.53 -7.34
N THR A 764 0.14 27.58 -6.68
CA THR A 764 -0.64 28.81 -6.53
C THR A 764 -0.21 29.63 -5.32
N ASN A 765 0.31 28.98 -4.27
CA ASN A 765 0.77 29.59 -3.01
C ASN A 765 -0.27 30.46 -2.31
N THR A 766 -1.56 30.21 -2.56
CA THR A 766 -2.69 30.95 -2.00
C THR A 766 -3.84 30.01 -1.68
N TRP A 767 -4.55 30.30 -0.59
CA TRP A 767 -5.81 29.64 -0.25
C TRP A 767 -6.94 30.29 -1.04
N ALA A 768 -7.78 29.46 -1.63
CA ALA A 768 -8.99 29.87 -2.34
C ALA A 768 -10.11 28.85 -2.06
N PRO A 769 -11.38 29.17 -2.37
CA PRO A 769 -12.43 28.17 -2.44
C PRO A 769 -11.96 26.95 -3.23
N TYR A 770 -12.32 25.74 -2.78
CA TYR A 770 -11.69 24.53 -3.29
C TYR A 770 -11.81 24.37 -4.81
N TYR A 771 -12.94 24.75 -5.42
CA TYR A 771 -13.11 24.69 -6.87
C TYR A 771 -12.11 25.58 -7.62
N ASP A 772 -11.84 26.77 -7.08
CA ASP A 772 -10.90 27.74 -7.63
C ASP A 772 -9.46 27.25 -7.45
N ALA A 773 -9.13 26.75 -6.26
CA ALA A 773 -7.82 26.19 -5.99
C ALA A 773 -7.51 24.97 -6.87
N ASN A 774 -8.50 24.08 -7.04
CA ASN A 774 -8.37 22.86 -7.83
C ASN A 774 -8.20 23.16 -9.32
N THR A 775 -9.01 24.06 -9.89
CA THR A 775 -8.89 24.46 -11.30
C THR A 775 -7.61 25.27 -11.55
N ALA A 776 -7.25 26.21 -10.67
CA ALA A 776 -5.99 26.96 -10.80
C ALA A 776 -4.75 26.05 -10.71
N PHE A 777 -4.81 24.99 -9.91
CA PHE A 777 -3.77 23.96 -9.85
C PHE A 777 -3.74 23.12 -11.14
N HIS A 778 -4.88 22.62 -11.61
CA HIS A 778 -4.97 21.78 -12.82
C HIS A 778 -4.70 22.53 -14.14
N ALA A 779 -4.83 23.86 -14.14
CA ALA A 779 -4.52 24.71 -15.28
C ALA A 779 -3.01 24.86 -15.53
N LYS A 780 -2.17 24.52 -14.56
CA LYS A 780 -0.73 24.68 -14.63
C LYS A 780 -0.04 23.32 -14.75
N ASN A 781 1.17 23.33 -15.28
CA ASN A 781 2.05 22.17 -15.18
C ASN A 781 2.66 22.10 -13.78
N TYR A 782 3.04 20.91 -13.32
CA TYR A 782 3.81 20.77 -12.09
C TYR A 782 5.09 21.61 -12.16
N PRO A 783 5.50 22.22 -11.03
CA PRO A 783 6.62 23.15 -11.02
C PRO A 783 7.93 22.40 -11.28
N LEU A 784 8.74 22.89 -12.22
CA LEU A 784 10.06 22.33 -12.51
C LEU A 784 11.05 22.75 -11.41
N HIS A 785 11.65 21.79 -10.71
CA HIS A 785 12.47 22.09 -9.52
C HIS A 785 13.78 22.82 -9.85
N ASN A 786 14.41 22.56 -10.99
CA ASN A 786 15.73 23.13 -11.34
C ASN A 786 15.71 24.23 -12.42
N GLU A 787 14.56 24.80 -12.79
CA GLU A 787 14.58 26.00 -13.65
C GLU A 787 15.21 27.21 -12.95
N LYS A 788 15.26 27.20 -11.60
CA LYS A 788 15.71 28.36 -10.81
C LYS A 788 17.07 28.18 -10.14
N ASP A 789 17.48 26.97 -9.77
CA ASP A 789 18.76 26.75 -9.06
C ASP A 789 19.20 25.26 -9.07
N ALA A 790 20.27 24.94 -9.80
CA ALA A 790 20.83 23.59 -9.91
C ALA A 790 21.75 23.20 -8.73
N SER A 791 22.02 24.12 -7.79
CA SER A 791 22.91 23.87 -6.64
C SER A 791 22.21 23.23 -5.44
N LYS A 792 20.87 23.19 -5.42
CA LYS A 792 20.08 22.72 -4.28
C LYS A 792 20.10 21.21 -4.14
N THR A 793 20.44 20.74 -2.95
CA THR A 793 20.42 19.32 -2.61
C THR A 793 19.00 18.82 -2.32
N ARG A 794 18.83 17.50 -2.26
CA ARG A 794 17.57 16.87 -1.81
C ARG A 794 17.14 17.33 -0.41
N MET A 795 18.10 17.55 0.50
CA MET A 795 17.83 18.04 1.85
C MET A 795 17.24 19.45 1.81
N ASP A 796 17.80 20.34 0.98
CA ASP A 796 17.27 21.70 0.80
C ASP A 796 15.79 21.66 0.36
N ARG A 797 15.43 20.71 -0.51
CA ARG A 797 14.04 20.53 -0.96
C ARG A 797 13.11 20.06 0.15
N TRP A 798 13.55 19.18 1.04
CA TRP A 798 12.75 18.83 2.22
C TRP A 798 12.50 20.06 3.10
N CYS A 799 13.52 20.90 3.31
CA CYS A 799 13.37 22.14 4.07
C CYS A 799 12.43 23.14 3.39
N GLU A 800 12.48 23.28 2.07
CA GLU A 800 11.57 24.12 1.28
C GLU A 800 10.12 23.67 1.41
N VAL A 801 9.85 22.38 1.19
CA VAL A 801 8.50 21.82 1.31
C VAL A 801 7.96 21.99 2.72
N GLY A 802 8.80 21.77 3.75
CA GLY A 802 8.43 22.06 5.13
C GLY A 802 8.05 23.53 5.32
N SER A 803 8.91 24.45 4.88
CA SER A 803 8.68 25.90 5.02
C SER A 803 7.42 26.38 4.29
N ASP A 804 7.16 25.87 3.08
CA ASP A 804 5.96 26.19 2.32
C ASP A 804 4.69 25.70 3.02
N ALA A 805 4.71 24.48 3.57
CA ALA A 805 3.59 23.94 4.34
C ALA A 805 3.32 24.77 5.60
N ALA A 806 4.36 25.18 6.34
CA ALA A 806 4.20 26.06 7.50
C ALA A 806 3.60 27.42 7.11
N ARG A 807 4.08 28.02 6.02
CA ARG A 807 3.53 29.27 5.47
C ARG A 807 2.06 29.12 5.08
N ALA A 808 1.70 28.02 4.43
CA ALA A 808 0.31 27.73 4.08
C ALA A 808 -0.58 27.66 5.32
N LEU A 809 -0.13 27.05 6.42
CA LEU A 809 -0.91 26.99 7.67
C LEU A 809 -1.11 28.38 8.29
N VAL A 810 -0.10 29.24 8.27
CA VAL A 810 -0.22 30.64 8.73
C VAL A 810 -1.23 31.41 7.88
N GLN A 811 -1.11 31.31 6.55
CA GLN A 811 -2.06 31.94 5.62
C GLN A 811 -3.49 31.47 5.84
N LEU A 812 -3.71 30.17 6.12
CA LEU A 812 -5.03 29.62 6.40
C LEU A 812 -5.63 30.26 7.65
N GLN A 813 -4.89 30.33 8.76
CA GLN A 813 -5.42 30.86 10.01
C GLN A 813 -5.70 32.37 9.99
N GLN A 814 -5.10 33.09 9.04
CA GLN A 814 -5.38 34.52 8.81
C GLN A 814 -6.63 34.76 7.95
N ARG A 815 -7.26 33.70 7.43
CA ARG A 815 -8.49 33.80 6.63
C ARG A 815 -9.67 34.25 7.48
N PRO A 816 -10.57 35.12 6.96
CA PRO A 816 -11.81 35.48 7.64
C PRO A 816 -12.66 34.27 8.04
N GLU A 817 -12.67 33.22 7.22
CA GLU A 817 -13.41 31.98 7.46
C GLU A 817 -12.92 31.22 8.70
N MET A 818 -11.70 31.50 9.17
CA MET A 818 -11.10 30.90 10.37
C MET A 818 -11.33 31.71 11.65
N ALA A 819 -12.04 32.85 11.58
CA ALA A 819 -12.21 33.74 12.72
C ALA A 819 -12.87 33.01 13.91
N GLY A 820 -12.13 32.92 15.02
CA GLY A 820 -12.61 32.29 16.26
C GLY A 820 -12.57 30.75 16.28
N LEU A 821 -12.02 30.10 15.25
CA LEU A 821 -11.92 28.64 15.17
C LEU A 821 -10.50 28.15 15.45
N ASP A 822 -10.39 27.07 16.24
CA ASP A 822 -9.15 26.31 16.36
C ASP A 822 -8.91 25.47 15.08
N LEU A 823 -7.65 25.05 14.84
CA LEU A 823 -7.24 24.26 13.67
C LEU A 823 -6.54 22.95 14.07
N ALA A 824 -7.05 21.81 13.61
CA ALA A 824 -6.32 20.53 13.63
C ALA A 824 -5.81 20.19 12.21
N VAL A 825 -4.57 19.70 12.13
CA VAL A 825 -3.91 19.39 10.85
C VAL A 825 -3.73 17.89 10.70
N MET A 826 -4.32 17.29 9.67
CA MET A 826 -4.23 15.88 9.32
C MET A 826 -3.16 15.67 8.25
N LEU A 827 -2.20 14.80 8.52
CA LEU A 827 -1.04 14.59 7.65
C LEU A 827 -0.83 13.11 7.34
N ASP A 828 -0.44 12.81 6.10
CA ASP A 828 0.05 11.49 5.74
C ASP A 828 1.37 11.21 6.49
N GLY A 829 1.32 10.28 7.45
CA GLY A 829 2.45 9.96 8.29
C GLY A 829 3.66 9.45 7.51
N HIS A 830 3.47 8.77 6.39
CA HIS A 830 4.58 8.23 5.61
C HIS A 830 5.35 9.33 4.86
N ALA A 831 4.62 10.26 4.23
CA ALA A 831 5.22 11.35 3.48
C ALA A 831 5.85 12.39 4.42
N TRP A 832 5.10 12.84 5.44
CA TRP A 832 5.50 13.99 6.26
C TRP A 832 6.55 13.68 7.32
N ARG A 833 6.69 12.44 7.80
CA ARG A 833 7.78 12.07 8.75
C ARG A 833 9.19 12.20 8.16
N ARG A 834 9.31 12.29 6.83
CA ARG A 834 10.59 12.55 6.13
C ARG A 834 10.91 14.03 6.03
N ILE A 835 9.88 14.87 5.95
CA ILE A 835 10.01 16.35 5.87
C ILE A 835 10.19 16.93 7.28
N TYR A 836 9.41 16.41 8.24
CA TYR A 836 9.41 16.82 9.64
C TYR A 836 9.84 15.65 10.53
N PRO A 837 11.09 15.65 11.04
CA PRO A 837 11.59 14.56 11.87
C PRO A 837 10.76 14.31 13.14
N GLY A 838 10.07 15.31 13.67
CA GLY A 838 9.22 15.18 14.87
C GLY A 838 7.98 14.30 14.69
N PHE A 839 7.62 13.94 13.46
CA PHE A 839 6.56 12.96 13.20
C PHE A 839 7.08 11.52 13.02
N HIS A 840 8.39 11.30 13.11
CA HIS A 840 8.95 9.95 13.04
C HIS A 840 8.77 9.21 14.37
N ASN A 841 8.50 7.91 14.34
CA ASN A 841 8.30 7.13 15.58
C ASN A 841 9.51 7.16 16.51
N ARG A 842 10.72 7.04 15.93
CA ARG A 842 12.01 7.17 16.64
C ARG A 842 12.23 8.51 17.33
N SER A 843 11.48 9.54 16.92
CA SER A 843 11.59 10.90 17.44
C SER A 843 10.63 11.16 18.59
N PHE A 844 9.81 10.18 18.97
CA PHE A 844 8.84 10.35 20.04
C PHE A 844 9.55 10.49 21.39
N GLY A 845 9.22 11.54 22.14
CA GLY A 845 9.91 11.93 23.38
C GLY A 845 11.21 12.71 23.16
N LEU A 846 11.69 12.85 21.93
CA LEU A 846 12.85 13.67 21.57
C LEU A 846 12.43 15.11 21.26
N THR A 847 13.42 16.01 21.29
CA THR A 847 13.25 17.43 20.93
C THR A 847 14.03 17.77 19.67
N LEU A 848 13.90 19.01 19.19
CA LEU A 848 14.72 19.52 18.08
C LEU A 848 16.21 19.36 18.35
N ASP A 849 16.65 19.56 19.60
CA ASP A 849 18.04 19.47 20.02
C ASP A 849 18.60 18.03 19.91
N SER A 850 17.73 17.05 19.68
CA SER A 850 18.11 15.66 19.41
C SER A 850 18.45 15.41 17.93
N LEU A 851 18.22 16.38 17.04
CA LEU A 851 18.69 16.30 15.66
C LEU A 851 20.20 16.58 15.56
N PRO A 852 20.90 15.96 14.60
CA PRO A 852 22.25 16.36 14.25
C PRO A 852 22.33 17.85 13.89
N GLU A 853 23.44 18.50 14.22
CA GLU A 853 23.66 19.93 13.94
C GLU A 853 23.57 20.27 12.45
N ASP A 854 23.85 19.32 11.55
CA ASP A 854 23.76 19.49 10.10
C ASP A 854 22.35 19.29 9.51
N ASP A 855 21.40 18.78 10.31
CA ASP A 855 20.01 18.57 9.89
C ASP A 855 19.20 19.88 9.98
N ARG A 856 19.11 20.57 8.84
CA ARG A 856 18.42 21.87 8.71
C ARG A 856 16.90 21.78 8.61
N ARG A 857 16.30 20.60 8.76
CA ARG A 857 14.83 20.44 8.65
C ARG A 857 14.12 20.96 9.89
N LEU A 858 12.92 21.50 9.70
CA LEU A 858 12.02 21.82 10.80
C LEU A 858 11.59 20.54 11.51
N TRP A 859 11.52 20.53 12.84
CA TRP A 859 10.99 19.42 13.65
C TRP A 859 9.51 19.18 13.39
N THR A 860 8.73 20.27 13.38
CA THR A 860 7.29 20.32 13.10
C THR A 860 6.96 21.65 12.41
N PRO A 861 5.82 21.79 11.71
CA PRO A 861 5.50 23.04 11.02
C PRO A 861 5.40 24.26 11.94
N HIS A 862 4.98 24.09 13.21
CA HIS A 862 4.88 25.19 14.19
C HIS A 862 6.18 25.95 14.43
N GLN A 863 7.34 25.33 14.24
CA GLN A 863 8.62 26.00 14.51
C GLN A 863 8.87 27.21 13.62
N ALA A 864 8.31 27.22 12.41
CA ALA A 864 8.37 28.36 11.52
C ALA A 864 7.26 29.41 11.78
N ILE A 865 6.39 29.18 12.78
CA ILE A 865 5.28 30.07 13.14
C ILE A 865 5.65 30.87 14.39
N THR A 866 5.99 32.15 14.22
CA THR A 866 6.41 33.00 15.34
C THR A 866 5.25 33.34 16.29
N ASP A 867 4.05 33.56 15.76
CA ASP A 867 2.87 33.86 16.57
C ASP A 867 2.27 32.56 17.14
N LYS A 868 2.48 32.32 18.43
CA LYS A 868 1.96 31.14 19.15
C LYS A 868 0.44 31.00 19.06
N ARG A 869 -0.31 32.09 18.82
CA ARG A 869 -1.76 32.04 18.62
C ARG A 869 -2.13 31.39 17.30
N LEU A 870 -1.23 31.43 16.32
CA LEU A 870 -1.41 30.83 15.01
C LEU A 870 -0.97 29.35 14.95
N HIS A 871 -0.73 28.74 16.11
CA HIS A 871 -0.36 27.33 16.15
C HIS A 871 -1.61 26.45 16.01
N PRO A 872 -1.67 25.53 15.03
CA PRO A 872 -2.60 24.40 15.10
C PRO A 872 -2.66 23.76 16.50
N ILE A 873 -3.86 23.40 16.94
CA ILE A 873 -4.08 22.77 18.24
C ILE A 873 -3.56 21.33 18.29
N SER A 874 -3.37 20.67 17.14
CA SER A 874 -2.85 19.31 17.04
C SER A 874 -2.43 18.97 15.61
N TYR A 875 -1.45 18.08 15.49
CA TYR A 875 -1.13 17.36 14.27
C TYR A 875 -1.60 15.91 14.38
N ILE A 876 -2.54 15.51 13.54
CA ILE A 876 -3.08 14.16 13.52
C ILE A 876 -2.38 13.40 12.40
N ARG A 877 -1.41 12.56 12.79
CA ARG A 877 -0.69 11.69 11.87
C ARG A 877 -1.56 10.50 11.48
N ILE A 878 -1.74 10.29 10.18
CA ILE A 878 -2.48 9.15 9.63
C ILE A 878 -1.50 8.19 8.94
N ASN A 879 -1.37 6.96 9.44
CA ASN A 879 -0.60 5.91 8.76
C ASN A 879 -1.54 4.89 8.14
N THR A 880 -1.39 4.63 6.84
CA THR A 880 -2.19 3.64 6.10
C THR A 880 -1.35 2.49 5.52
N MET A 881 -0.03 2.51 5.76
CA MET A 881 0.91 1.51 5.27
C MET A 881 0.70 0.19 6.00
N GLN A 882 0.01 -0.75 5.36
CA GLN A 882 -0.41 -1.99 6.01
C GLN A 882 0.76 -2.82 6.57
N ASP A 883 1.95 -2.71 5.97
CA ASP A 883 3.18 -3.39 6.39
C ASP A 883 3.72 -2.89 7.74
N GLU A 884 3.35 -1.67 8.15
CA GLU A 884 3.75 -1.04 9.43
C GLU A 884 2.66 -1.15 10.50
N LEU A 885 1.55 -1.84 10.22
CA LEU A 885 0.36 -1.84 11.06
C LEU A 885 0.00 -3.24 11.56
N PRO A 886 -0.60 -3.35 12.75
CA PRO A 886 -1.10 -4.61 13.25
C PRO A 886 -2.23 -5.12 12.36
N ARG A 887 -2.25 -6.42 12.09
CA ARG A 887 -3.35 -7.06 11.35
C ARG A 887 -4.45 -7.47 12.30
N PHE A 888 -5.66 -7.05 11.98
CA PHE A 888 -6.84 -7.51 12.67
C PHE A 888 -7.00 -9.01 12.49
N VAL A 889 -7.22 -9.72 13.60
CA VAL A 889 -7.59 -11.13 13.59
C VAL A 889 -9.04 -11.26 13.97
N TYR A 890 -9.38 -10.94 15.22
CA TYR A 890 -10.75 -10.99 15.73
C TYR A 890 -10.97 -10.02 16.88
N ALA A 891 -12.24 -9.79 17.22
CA ALA A 891 -12.61 -9.09 18.44
C ALA A 891 -13.51 -9.95 19.32
N GLU A 892 -13.38 -9.73 20.62
CA GLU A 892 -14.04 -10.49 21.65
C GLU A 892 -14.67 -9.52 22.66
N LYS A 893 -15.94 -9.78 22.99
CA LYS A 893 -16.58 -9.16 24.16
C LYS A 893 -16.78 -10.26 25.19
N GLU A 894 -16.14 -10.13 26.36
CA GLU A 894 -16.00 -11.20 27.36
C GLU A 894 -17.32 -11.96 27.65
N THR A 895 -18.42 -11.22 27.85
CA THR A 895 -19.74 -11.85 28.10
C THR A 895 -20.31 -12.59 26.89
N THR A 896 -20.06 -12.08 25.69
CA THR A 896 -20.52 -12.71 24.45
C THR A 896 -19.70 -13.97 24.16
N ALA A 897 -18.40 -13.93 24.43
CA ALA A 897 -17.50 -15.05 24.22
C ALA A 897 -17.80 -16.21 25.16
N LYS A 898 -17.92 -15.95 26.48
CA LYS A 898 -18.32 -16.98 27.46
C LYS A 898 -19.62 -17.67 27.06
N ASN A 899 -20.63 -16.90 26.63
CA ASN A 899 -21.92 -17.43 26.17
C ASN A 899 -21.82 -18.25 24.86
N ARG A 900 -20.86 -17.94 23.98
CA ARG A 900 -20.64 -18.67 22.73
C ARG A 900 -19.82 -19.92 22.94
N LEU A 901 -18.73 -19.84 23.69
CA LEU A 901 -17.91 -20.96 24.12
C LEU A 901 -18.77 -22.01 24.84
N ALA A 902 -19.66 -21.60 25.75
CA ALA A 902 -20.61 -22.48 26.42
C ALA A 902 -21.59 -23.21 25.46
N LYS A 903 -21.73 -22.73 24.22
CA LYS A 903 -22.54 -23.33 23.15
C LYS A 903 -21.70 -24.04 22.09
N GLY A 904 -20.38 -24.20 22.30
CA GLY A 904 -19.46 -24.76 21.31
C GLY A 904 -19.25 -23.88 20.08
N LEU A 905 -19.56 -22.58 20.17
CA LEU A 905 -19.47 -21.62 19.07
C LEU A 905 -18.19 -20.78 19.15
N ASP A 906 -17.69 -20.38 17.98
CA ASP A 906 -16.54 -19.49 17.86
C ASP A 906 -16.81 -18.09 18.47
N PRO A 907 -15.97 -17.57 19.40
CA PRO A 907 -16.21 -16.29 20.09
C PRO A 907 -16.12 -15.02 19.21
N PHE A 908 -15.75 -15.15 17.93
CA PHE A 908 -15.42 -14.09 16.98
C PHE A 908 -16.51 -13.02 16.72
N ILE A 909 -16.15 -11.73 16.78
CA ILE A 909 -16.96 -10.60 16.29
C ILE A 909 -16.19 -9.83 15.21
N LYS A 910 -16.84 -9.58 14.07
CA LYS A 910 -16.32 -8.72 13.02
C LYS A 910 -16.44 -7.25 13.44
N VAL A 911 -15.31 -6.54 13.50
CA VAL A 911 -15.27 -5.15 13.96
C VAL A 911 -14.70 -4.22 12.90
N SER A 912 -15.58 -3.69 12.05
CA SER A 912 -15.19 -2.65 11.08
C SER A 912 -15.51 -1.23 11.55
N GLN A 913 -15.99 -1.07 12.78
CA GLN A 913 -16.48 0.19 13.35
C GLN A 913 -15.76 0.60 14.63
N TYR A 914 -14.82 -0.19 15.12
CA TYR A 914 -14.16 0.04 16.39
C TYR A 914 -12.89 0.86 16.21
N LEU A 915 -12.74 1.86 17.06
CA LEU A 915 -11.51 2.60 17.21
C LEU A 915 -10.79 1.99 18.42
N ALA A 916 -9.67 1.34 18.17
CA ALA A 916 -8.98 0.51 19.14
C ALA A 916 -7.70 1.20 19.64
N TRP A 917 -7.27 0.90 20.84
CA TRP A 917 -6.03 1.46 21.41
C TRP A 917 -5.39 0.46 22.39
N PRO A 918 -4.15 0.68 22.85
CA PRO A 918 -3.50 -0.20 23.81
C PRO A 918 -4.24 -0.24 25.15
N GLY A 919 -4.49 -1.42 25.73
CA GLY A 919 -5.30 -1.57 26.95
C GLY A 919 -4.87 -0.72 28.16
N HIS A 920 -3.56 -0.48 28.30
CA HIS A 920 -2.97 0.31 29.37
C HIS A 920 -2.93 1.82 29.08
N GLN A 921 -3.43 2.27 27.90
CA GLN A 921 -3.52 3.67 27.48
C GLN A 921 -2.27 4.50 27.82
N PRO A 922 -1.06 4.10 27.36
CA PRO A 922 0.14 4.84 27.69
C PRO A 922 0.07 6.26 27.14
N GLU A 923 0.77 7.20 27.77
CA GLU A 923 0.81 8.58 27.27
C GLU A 923 1.31 8.59 25.81
N GLY A 924 0.64 9.36 24.95
CA GLY A 924 1.03 9.41 23.54
C GLY A 924 0.58 8.23 22.67
N HIS A 925 -0.18 7.26 23.18
CA HIS A 925 -0.61 6.11 22.38
C HIS A 925 -1.36 6.48 21.08
N PRO A 926 -1.27 5.67 20.01
CA PRO A 926 -2.09 5.82 18.82
C PRO A 926 -3.42 5.08 18.96
N TRP A 927 -4.36 5.45 18.09
CA TRP A 927 -5.59 4.70 17.85
C TRP A 927 -5.50 3.95 16.53
N PHE A 928 -6.10 2.76 16.48
CA PHE A 928 -6.15 1.89 15.32
C PHE A 928 -7.59 1.74 14.86
N LEU A 929 -7.84 2.07 13.59
CA LEU A 929 -9.13 1.87 12.95
C LEU A 929 -9.08 0.69 12.00
N PHE A 930 -9.94 -0.31 12.24
CA PHE A 930 -10.09 -1.49 11.39
C PHE A 930 -11.27 -1.31 10.44
N SER A 931 -11.05 -1.57 9.15
CA SER A 931 -12.06 -1.35 8.11
C SER A 931 -12.07 -2.46 7.06
N GLU A 932 -13.27 -2.90 6.71
CA GLU A 932 -13.50 -3.81 5.60
C GLU A 932 -13.35 -3.07 4.27
N SER A 933 -12.68 -3.71 3.30
CA SER A 933 -12.57 -3.15 1.95
C SER A 933 -13.81 -3.49 1.09
N ARG A 934 -14.04 -2.71 0.03
CA ARG A 934 -15.08 -2.97 -0.99
C ARG A 934 -15.06 -4.40 -1.50
N THR A 935 -13.86 -4.86 -1.85
CA THR A 935 -13.65 -6.15 -2.50
C THR A 935 -13.73 -7.29 -1.51
N HIS A 936 -13.38 -7.05 -0.24
CA HIS A 936 -13.64 -8.01 0.84
C HIS A 936 -15.13 -8.35 0.92
N ASN A 937 -16.02 -7.36 0.82
CA ASN A 937 -17.48 -7.61 0.83
C ASN A 937 -18.02 -8.34 -0.40
N ARG A 938 -17.31 -8.36 -1.53
CA ARG A 938 -17.79 -8.98 -2.78
C ARG A 938 -17.45 -10.46 -2.89
N SER A 939 -16.24 -10.88 -2.48
CA SER A 939 -15.81 -12.28 -2.63
C SER A 939 -15.65 -13.02 -1.30
N ARG A 940 -15.43 -12.34 -0.15
CA ARG A 940 -15.24 -12.91 1.21
C ARG A 940 -14.42 -14.20 1.28
N LEU A 941 -13.57 -14.42 0.27
CA LEU A 941 -12.78 -15.62 0.15
C LEU A 941 -11.75 -15.60 1.27
N GLY A 942 -11.71 -16.69 2.04
CA GLY A 942 -10.76 -16.87 3.13
C GLY A 942 -11.20 -16.36 4.50
N ASP A 943 -12.50 -16.17 4.72
CA ASP A 943 -13.04 -15.92 6.06
C ASP A 943 -13.14 -17.21 6.88
N ASP A 944 -13.37 -18.36 6.25
CA ASP A 944 -13.66 -19.65 6.89
C ASP A 944 -12.64 -20.77 6.58
N ARG A 945 -11.76 -20.55 5.62
CA ARG A 945 -10.72 -21.51 5.24
C ARG A 945 -9.52 -20.78 4.66
N THR A 946 -8.44 -21.50 4.41
CA THR A 946 -7.24 -20.99 3.75
C THR A 946 -7.27 -21.27 2.25
N ARG A 947 -6.33 -20.67 1.50
CA ARG A 947 -6.19 -20.90 0.05
C ARG A 947 -5.77 -22.32 -0.32
N TRP A 948 -5.17 -23.05 0.60
CA TRP A 948 -4.92 -24.47 0.39
C TRP A 948 -6.24 -25.19 0.08
N ARG A 949 -7.34 -24.84 0.76
CA ARG A 949 -8.65 -25.49 0.57
C ARG A 949 -9.51 -24.90 -0.56
N ALA A 950 -8.90 -24.20 -1.53
CA ALA A 950 -9.63 -23.61 -2.66
C ALA A 950 -9.82 -24.63 -3.80
N SER A 951 -11.02 -24.71 -4.38
CA SER A 951 -11.29 -25.63 -5.51
C SER A 951 -10.95 -25.01 -6.87
N ASP A 952 -10.65 -25.87 -7.85
CA ASP A 952 -10.39 -25.46 -9.25
C ASP A 952 -11.63 -25.55 -10.17
N GLU A 953 -12.72 -26.17 -9.73
CA GLU A 953 -13.96 -26.25 -10.52
C GLU A 953 -14.59 -24.86 -10.72
N ARG A 954 -14.48 -24.34 -11.94
CA ARG A 954 -15.03 -23.02 -12.34
C ARG A 954 -16.56 -22.97 -12.34
N ASP A 955 -17.21 -24.11 -12.57
CA ASP A 955 -18.67 -24.16 -12.78
C ASP A 955 -19.46 -24.40 -11.48
N THR A 956 -18.85 -24.98 -10.44
CA THR A 956 -19.54 -25.26 -9.17
C THR A 956 -19.51 -24.10 -8.17
N ARG A 957 -18.79 -23.00 -8.45
CA ARG A 957 -18.69 -21.84 -7.55
C ARG A 957 -18.58 -20.50 -8.31
N GLY A 958 -19.36 -19.50 -7.87
CA GLY A 958 -19.30 -18.14 -8.40
C GLY A 958 -17.90 -17.51 -8.25
N ASP A 959 -17.38 -16.96 -9.34
CA ASP A 959 -16.11 -16.20 -9.45
C ASP A 959 -14.86 -16.87 -8.84
N SER A 960 -14.58 -18.13 -9.23
CA SER A 960 -13.32 -18.90 -9.11
C SER A 960 -12.37 -18.55 -7.95
N GLU A 961 -12.37 -19.39 -6.90
CA GLU A 961 -11.65 -19.18 -5.63
C GLU A 961 -10.14 -19.07 -5.74
N LEU A 962 -9.53 -19.84 -6.65
CA LEU A 962 -8.10 -19.76 -6.93
C LEU A 962 -7.79 -18.43 -7.62
N ASN A 963 -8.54 -18.05 -8.64
CA ASN A 963 -8.30 -16.83 -9.42
C ASN A 963 -8.68 -15.53 -8.66
N GLY A 964 -9.63 -15.60 -7.73
CA GLY A 964 -10.14 -14.47 -6.97
C GLY A 964 -9.13 -13.91 -5.97
N ASN A 965 -9.17 -12.59 -5.72
CA ASN A 965 -8.39 -11.97 -4.64
C ASN A 965 -9.05 -12.21 -3.28
N TRP A 966 -8.26 -12.60 -2.28
CA TRP A 966 -8.67 -12.89 -0.91
C TRP A 966 -8.22 -11.73 -0.02
N HIS A 967 -9.09 -10.74 0.13
CA HIS A 967 -8.78 -9.51 0.87
C HIS A 967 -9.01 -9.69 2.37
N SER A 968 -8.07 -9.23 3.20
CA SER A 968 -8.23 -9.12 4.66
C SER A 968 -8.70 -7.73 5.09
N ILE A 969 -9.08 -7.61 6.36
CA ILE A 969 -9.42 -6.32 6.98
C ILE A 969 -8.19 -5.41 6.99
N THR A 970 -8.42 -4.14 6.65
CA THR A 970 -7.35 -3.13 6.60
C THR A 970 -7.30 -2.31 7.88
N THR A 971 -6.10 -2.01 8.35
CA THR A 971 -5.83 -1.24 9.57
C THR A 971 -5.33 0.15 9.21
N ARG A 972 -5.57 1.14 10.06
CA ARG A 972 -5.01 2.50 9.92
C ARG A 972 -4.68 3.03 11.30
N GLU A 973 -3.54 3.69 11.42
CA GLU A 973 -3.16 4.40 12.64
C GLU A 973 -3.63 5.84 12.58
N ILE A 974 -4.21 6.32 13.68
CA ILE A 974 -4.60 7.70 13.91
C ILE A 974 -3.89 8.16 15.17
N ASN A 975 -2.99 9.13 15.04
CA ASN A 975 -2.17 9.59 16.15
C ASN A 975 -2.18 11.12 16.25
N PRO A 976 -3.05 11.68 17.11
CA PRO A 976 -2.99 13.07 17.53
C PRO A 976 -1.73 13.34 18.37
N MET A 977 -0.87 14.19 17.82
CA MET A 977 0.41 14.61 18.37
C MET A 977 0.37 16.10 18.68
N PHE A 978 1.18 16.53 19.65
CA PHE A 978 1.34 17.93 20.07
C PHE A 978 0.01 18.61 20.41
N THR A 979 -0.96 17.84 20.92
CA THR A 979 -2.32 18.29 21.18
C THR A 979 -2.39 19.26 22.35
N ARG A 980 -3.17 20.34 22.18
CA ARG A 980 -3.45 21.36 23.19
C ARG A 980 -4.95 21.63 23.23
N ARG A 981 -5.47 22.07 24.38
CA ARG A 981 -6.87 22.52 24.63
C ARG A 981 -7.99 21.48 24.45
N HIS A 982 -7.77 20.43 23.66
CA HIS A 982 -8.76 19.39 23.33
C HIS A 982 -8.23 18.00 23.69
N SER A 983 -9.13 17.03 23.88
CA SER A 983 -8.74 15.64 24.10
C SER A 983 -8.11 15.04 22.83
N ARG A 984 -7.04 14.27 23.00
CA ARG A 984 -6.47 13.46 21.90
C ARG A 984 -7.50 12.45 21.38
N GLU A 985 -8.31 11.90 22.28
CA GLU A 985 -9.34 10.93 21.89
C GLU A 985 -10.40 11.57 20.98
N ASP A 986 -10.90 12.76 21.31
CA ASP A 986 -11.88 13.48 20.49
C ASP A 986 -11.36 13.73 19.07
N LEU A 987 -10.08 14.12 18.95
CA LEU A 987 -9.43 14.33 17.66
C LEU A 987 -9.23 13.03 16.88
N ALA A 988 -8.91 11.92 17.57
CA ALA A 988 -8.83 10.61 16.95
C ALA A 988 -10.21 10.13 16.45
N GLN A 989 -11.26 10.34 17.25
CA GLN A 989 -12.64 10.08 16.86
C GLN A 989 -13.05 10.95 15.67
N ALA A 990 -12.72 12.25 15.66
CA ALA A 990 -13.00 13.13 14.52
C ALA A 990 -12.37 12.60 13.23
N ALA A 991 -11.08 12.23 13.26
CA ALA A 991 -10.40 11.65 12.12
C ALA A 991 -11.01 10.31 11.67
N ALA A 992 -11.45 9.46 12.61
CA ALA A 992 -12.14 8.21 12.31
C ALA A 992 -13.50 8.45 11.62
N ARG A 993 -14.31 9.38 12.15
CA ARG A 993 -15.61 9.77 11.57
C ARG A 993 -15.44 10.40 10.18
N LEU A 994 -14.45 11.26 10.01
CA LEU A 994 -14.07 11.87 8.71
C LEU A 994 -13.50 10.86 7.70
N SER A 995 -12.97 9.73 8.14
CA SER A 995 -12.57 8.62 7.25
C SER A 995 -13.76 7.74 6.89
N HIS A 996 -14.78 7.70 7.76
CA HIS A 996 -16.00 6.96 7.55
C HIS A 996 -16.99 7.69 6.66
N GLN A 997 -16.99 9.03 6.60
CA GLN A 997 -17.77 9.81 5.63
C GLN A 997 -16.86 10.41 4.57
N ALA A 998 -16.96 9.90 3.35
CA ALA A 998 -16.08 10.28 2.24
C ALA A 998 -16.71 11.36 1.36
N LEU A 999 -15.92 12.36 0.94
CA LEU A 999 -16.37 13.47 0.08
C LEU A 999 -16.66 13.06 -1.38
N ALA A 1000 -15.88 12.14 -1.93
CA ALA A 1000 -15.91 11.79 -3.36
C ALA A 1000 -15.98 10.27 -3.60
N TRP A 1001 -16.38 9.52 -2.58
CA TRP A 1001 -16.39 8.07 -2.66
C TRP A 1001 -17.61 7.49 -1.95
N SER A 1002 -18.23 6.48 -2.56
CA SER A 1002 -19.42 5.85 -2.00
C SER A 1002 -19.13 4.94 -0.79
N GLU A 1003 -17.85 4.75 -0.46
CA GLU A 1003 -17.38 3.88 0.62
C GLU A 1003 -16.34 4.60 1.51
N ARG A 1004 -15.83 3.92 2.55
CA ARG A 1004 -14.89 4.50 3.50
C ARG A 1004 -13.57 4.83 2.81
N THR A 1005 -13.05 6.04 3.00
CA THR A 1005 -11.74 6.44 2.47
C THR A 1005 -10.65 6.07 3.45
N ARG A 1006 -9.44 5.74 2.97
CA ARG A 1006 -8.28 5.48 3.84
C ARG A 1006 -7.84 6.69 4.64
N TYR A 1007 -7.88 7.85 4.01
CA TYR A 1007 -7.59 9.13 4.63
C TYR A 1007 -8.87 9.82 5.08
N PRO A 1008 -8.84 10.59 6.17
CA PRO A 1008 -9.92 11.51 6.53
C PRO A 1008 -10.25 12.47 5.40
N ALA A 1009 -11.51 12.89 5.30
CA ALA A 1009 -12.02 13.76 4.24
C ALA A 1009 -11.10 14.93 3.79
N PRO A 1010 -10.54 15.80 4.66
CA PRO A 1010 -9.72 16.92 4.22
C PRO A 1010 -8.38 16.44 3.62
N LEU A 1011 -7.74 15.42 4.20
CA LEU A 1011 -6.52 14.84 3.66
C LEU A 1011 -6.78 14.09 2.35
N HIS A 1012 -7.91 13.40 2.25
CA HIS A 1012 -8.35 12.76 1.01
C HIS A 1012 -8.62 13.81 -0.09
N ALA A 1013 -9.24 14.95 0.23
CA ALA A 1013 -9.47 16.02 -0.73
C ALA A 1013 -8.14 16.59 -1.25
N ALA A 1014 -7.18 16.90 -0.36
CA ALA A 1014 -5.84 17.34 -0.73
C ALA A 1014 -5.13 16.33 -1.66
N LEU A 1015 -5.19 15.03 -1.33
CA LEU A 1015 -4.69 13.94 -2.17
C LEU A 1015 -5.38 13.93 -3.55
N GLN A 1016 -6.70 14.03 -3.60
CA GLN A 1016 -7.45 13.99 -4.87
C GLN A 1016 -7.13 15.20 -5.77
N MET A 1017 -6.84 16.38 -5.22
CA MET A 1017 -6.35 17.51 -6.03
C MET A 1017 -5.11 17.11 -6.86
N ASP A 1018 -4.16 16.38 -6.25
CA ASP A 1018 -2.98 15.85 -6.94
C ASP A 1018 -3.33 14.70 -7.89
N LEU A 1019 -4.11 13.70 -7.44
CA LEU A 1019 -4.46 12.52 -8.27
C LEU A 1019 -5.21 12.89 -9.55
N ASP A 1020 -6.02 13.96 -9.51
CA ASP A 1020 -6.78 14.44 -10.67
C ASP A 1020 -6.00 15.34 -11.61
N HIS A 1021 -4.83 15.80 -11.19
CA HIS A 1021 -4.03 16.72 -11.98
C HIS A 1021 -3.70 16.11 -13.37
N PRO A 1022 -3.84 16.88 -14.47
CA PRO A 1022 -3.63 16.36 -15.82
C PRO A 1022 -2.27 15.67 -16.04
N GLN A 1023 -1.24 16.07 -15.29
CA GLN A 1023 0.09 15.47 -15.38
C GLN A 1023 0.32 14.26 -14.46
N TYR A 1024 -0.55 14.00 -13.46
CA TYR A 1024 -0.35 12.94 -12.46
C TYR A 1024 -0.04 11.59 -13.11
N ARG A 1025 -0.94 11.08 -13.96
CA ARG A 1025 -0.78 9.78 -14.63
C ARG A 1025 0.25 9.74 -15.75
N ARG A 1026 0.65 10.91 -16.27
CA ARG A 1026 1.66 11.02 -17.35
C ARG A 1026 3.08 10.87 -16.86
N SER A 1027 3.27 11.07 -15.56
CA SER A 1027 4.59 11.16 -14.95
C SER A 1027 4.67 10.48 -13.59
N ALA A 1028 3.59 9.89 -13.07
CA ALA A 1028 3.63 9.05 -11.90
C ALA A 1028 4.32 7.74 -12.26
N PRO A 1029 5.34 7.30 -11.51
CA PRO A 1029 5.81 5.93 -11.61
C PRO A 1029 4.63 4.97 -11.37
N SER A 1030 4.59 3.84 -12.06
CA SER A 1030 3.60 2.81 -11.73
C SER A 1030 3.68 2.46 -10.24
N ASP A 1031 2.59 2.04 -9.57
CA ASP A 1031 2.60 1.71 -8.13
C ASP A 1031 3.80 0.85 -7.70
N LYS A 1032 4.25 -0.03 -8.59
CA LYS A 1032 5.42 -0.90 -8.41
C LYS A 1032 6.76 -0.18 -8.54
N GLU A 1033 6.87 0.79 -9.44
CA GLU A 1033 8.05 1.66 -9.57
C GLU A 1033 8.10 2.64 -8.40
N ALA A 1034 6.94 3.15 -7.93
CA ALA A 1034 6.85 3.97 -6.73
C ALA A 1034 7.31 3.18 -5.49
N ASP A 1035 6.81 1.96 -5.29
CA ASP A 1035 7.22 1.09 -4.17
C ASP A 1035 8.70 0.68 -4.23
N GLN A 1036 9.21 0.36 -5.44
CA GLN A 1036 10.61 -0.02 -5.63
C GLN A 1036 11.54 1.16 -5.44
N GLU A 1037 11.22 2.32 -6.01
CA GLU A 1037 12.01 3.53 -5.86
C GLU A 1037 11.93 4.05 -4.42
N GLN A 1038 10.80 3.87 -3.75
CA GLN A 1038 10.65 4.18 -2.32
C GLN A 1038 11.52 3.26 -1.45
N ARG A 1039 11.77 2.01 -1.86
CA ARG A 1039 12.80 1.13 -1.26
C ARG A 1039 14.21 1.61 -1.59
N ASP A 1040 14.51 1.95 -2.83
CA ASP A 1040 15.82 2.47 -3.24
C ASP A 1040 16.13 3.84 -2.57
N ILE A 1041 15.09 4.63 -2.29
CA ILE A 1041 15.12 5.87 -1.51
C ILE A 1041 15.35 5.59 -0.03
N LEU A 1042 14.74 4.54 0.54
CA LEU A 1042 15.03 4.11 1.90
C LEU A 1042 16.51 3.69 2.00
N GLU A 1043 16.99 2.89 1.06
CA GLU A 1043 18.38 2.45 1.00
C GLU A 1043 19.38 3.61 0.82
N SER A 1044 19.03 4.63 0.03
CA SER A 1044 19.87 5.83 -0.15
C SER A 1044 19.79 6.85 0.98
N ALA A 1045 18.64 6.99 1.66
CA ALA A 1045 18.49 7.88 2.82
C ALA A 1045 19.14 7.30 4.08
N ILE A 1046 19.13 5.98 4.24
CA ILE A 1046 19.96 5.26 5.22
C ILE A 1046 21.45 5.37 4.83
N GLY A 1047 21.72 5.61 3.55
CA GLY A 1047 23.05 5.78 3.00
C GLY A 1047 23.66 7.17 3.12
N ALA A 1048 22.89 8.18 3.53
CA ALA A 1048 23.37 9.53 3.84
C ALA A 1048 23.65 9.67 5.35
N ARG A 1049 24.55 8.82 5.84
CA ARG A 1049 25.46 9.04 6.96
C ARG A 1049 26.74 8.26 6.67
#